data_AF-A0A318NDI6-F1
#
_entry.id   AF-A0A318NDI6-F1
#
_cell.length_a   1.000
_cell.length_b   1.000
_cell.length_c   1.000
_cell.angle_alpha   90.00
_cell.angle_beta   90.00
_cell.angle_gamma   90.00
#
_symmetry.space_group_name_H-M   'P 1'
#
loop_
_entity.id
_entity.type
_entity.pdbx_description
1 polymer ?
#
loop_
_entity_poly.entity_id
_entity_poly.type
_entity_poly.pdbx_seq_one_letter_code
_entity_poly.pdbx_strand_id
1 'polypeptide(L)'
;MNNGTGTVAGGLPGLPAKTTGAERAEYRRLDGLFDIWLRVGADGRLSGAQGRGAPLDATAIADLVQRGGGAGDDVRVMMDGAAEHREVFAELAGILGRDVHIAPARSQLRYRHGTHREAALVDTVTGRPVDWLVIQPPAMATDLPGWYEAAGGLLRPRTGVVTAPLPGGITLATRADFVARRAAAADLAAGHPELTTIGAAVRGGGFVLGDYGGSYQVVGGRRLAAALSEMPLYGAEVRMWIRWPFDGDEQALLHGNLAAFAENTGAIVWAPERNALTEILESCHDLSAADRAGGPAAWRAYLPPAAGSSRFESDLDGRLSPVGKRIVGSYPGVPLVTVAPERERAMTARYVGLRARHGLFHLDLTVLADGRWAAQHAGGVPHALGPRVLHRMLRAAGWQGEDLVLLAGYPGSAASRLRDYGTQLTSGLRAQVWILPPDADVESLDGAARAVDRDGRPVDWQRLDPGEPQRRWRSENGVLVAIDRSARPSAVAGRAPERPLDPGRPARPSARPGLPPQPPTPATSSPVPSRPAVSRTPAGPDLPVGATPPLVTARRGLRHGIDWLAARPEVNEEPVDLYVVCGCPQAEAVERGVPTPHLFLVGTLRPPAPGTLAAGEHLLRVRVEPGGAVDTSSINVHEPPVVQALLANPEKAYLLPGGLLGRTRLVASYDVAASGHFTARATPPTGPALALRCSGAEHGIEGLPSDVSRWPWEHDATAYALLPGPKVASSNGALVLLRRRPRVRPGHRLLELRVPWRRAVDVRATALQIAGLAPVRSAAAALIEAKVELLLPGGEYERVDVVRVLTAGRLGWRAVGDASARTLAELLADGADRTNRPKRPSLPAASGTQPGSD
;
A
#
# COMPACT_ATOMS: atom_id res chain seq x y z
N MET A 1 38.68 40.55 37.63
CA MET A 1 38.57 41.91 38.20
C MET A 1 38.45 42.89 37.04
N ASN A 2 37.36 43.67 37.04
CA ASN A 2 37.09 45.00 36.43
C ASN A 2 37.75 45.42 35.11
N ASN A 3 37.12 46.19 34.23
CA ASN A 3 35.76 46.68 34.00
C ASN A 3 35.86 47.39 32.64
N GLY A 4 34.83 47.32 31.79
CA GLY A 4 34.85 48.00 30.51
C GLY A 4 33.50 47.95 29.80
N THR A 5 32.52 48.62 30.39
CA THR A 5 31.21 48.92 29.78
C THR A 5 31.41 49.84 28.58
N GLY A 6 31.24 49.29 27.37
CA GLY A 6 31.20 50.03 26.12
C GLY A 6 29.82 49.92 25.47
N THR A 7 29.04 50.99 25.62
CA THR A 7 27.77 51.27 24.97
C THR A 7 27.93 51.23 23.44
N VAL A 8 27.20 50.36 22.74
CA VAL A 8 27.08 50.42 21.26
C VAL A 8 25.68 50.88 20.91
N ALA A 9 25.65 52.08 20.31
CA ALA A 9 24.48 52.76 19.79
C ALA A 9 23.79 51.96 18.67
N GLY A 10 22.48 52.13 18.59
CA GLY A 10 21.63 51.53 17.56
C GLY A 10 22.04 51.93 16.16
N GLY A 11 22.48 50.95 15.38
CA GLY A 11 22.50 51.02 13.92
C GLY A 11 21.12 50.62 13.38
N LEU A 12 20.51 51.52 12.62
CA LEU A 12 19.35 51.25 11.76
C LEU A 12 19.60 49.99 10.90
N PRO A 13 18.59 49.15 10.63
CA PRO A 13 18.73 48.02 9.73
C PRO A 13 19.13 48.54 8.34
N GLY A 14 20.32 48.13 7.89
CA GLY A 14 20.84 48.46 6.57
C GLY A 14 19.81 48.10 5.49
N LEU A 15 19.48 49.08 4.66
CA LEU A 15 18.75 48.89 3.41
C LEU A 15 19.36 47.71 2.64
N PRO A 16 18.56 46.82 2.04
CA PRO A 16 19.08 45.74 1.23
C PRO A 16 19.89 46.34 0.09
N ALA A 17 21.15 45.92 -0.02
CA ALA A 17 22.02 46.31 -1.12
C ALA A 17 21.30 45.99 -2.44
N LYS A 18 20.96 47.04 -3.20
CA LYS A 18 20.55 46.91 -4.60
C LYS A 18 21.68 46.19 -5.32
N THR A 19 21.47 44.91 -5.65
CA THR A 19 22.35 44.13 -6.53
C THR A 19 22.46 44.88 -7.86
N THR A 20 23.58 45.57 -8.05
CA THR A 20 23.94 46.26 -9.28
C THR A 20 24.17 45.26 -10.40
N GLY A 21 23.62 45.58 -11.58
CA GLY A 21 23.48 44.68 -12.73
C GLY A 21 24.80 44.19 -13.29
N ALA A 22 25.02 42.88 -13.18
CA ALA A 22 25.60 42.13 -14.27
C ALA A 22 24.40 41.58 -15.06
N GLU A 23 24.41 41.70 -16.39
CA GLU A 23 23.38 41.14 -17.28
C GLU A 23 23.11 39.69 -16.89
N ARG A 24 22.02 39.45 -16.17
CA ARG A 24 21.59 38.10 -15.87
C ARG A 24 21.06 37.53 -17.18
N ALA A 25 21.64 36.41 -17.59
CA ALA A 25 21.04 35.57 -18.62
C ALA A 25 19.55 35.38 -18.30
N GLU A 26 18.69 35.53 -19.32
CA GLU A 26 17.24 35.44 -19.18
C GLU A 26 16.79 34.06 -18.67
N TYR A 27 17.65 33.05 -18.88
CA TYR A 27 17.49 31.68 -18.41
C TYR A 27 18.84 31.03 -18.07
N ARG A 28 18.77 29.90 -17.37
CA ARG A 28 19.91 29.03 -17.05
C ARG A 28 19.43 27.59 -17.12
N ARG A 29 20.17 26.77 -17.85
CA ARG A 29 19.93 25.33 -17.89
C ARG A 29 20.77 24.62 -16.85
N LEU A 30 20.11 23.74 -16.10
CA LEU A 30 20.69 22.76 -15.19
C LEU A 30 20.31 21.38 -15.72
N ASP A 31 20.96 20.34 -15.21
CA ASP A 31 20.62 18.98 -15.60
C ASP A 31 19.18 18.64 -15.17
N GLY A 32 18.30 18.48 -16.15
CA GLY A 32 16.87 18.28 -15.99
C GLY A 32 16.05 19.50 -15.54
N LEU A 33 16.65 20.65 -15.19
CA LEU A 33 15.92 21.82 -14.66
C LEU A 33 16.21 23.08 -15.46
N PHE A 34 15.18 23.78 -15.90
CA PHE A 34 15.29 25.03 -16.63
C PHE A 34 14.87 26.21 -15.75
N ASP A 35 15.85 27.01 -15.32
CA ASP A 35 15.60 28.25 -14.58
C ASP A 35 15.24 29.36 -15.56
N ILE A 36 14.10 30.03 -15.36
CA ILE A 36 13.68 31.20 -16.14
C ILE A 36 13.42 32.40 -15.22
N TRP A 37 14.02 33.55 -15.53
CA TRP A 37 13.82 34.78 -14.75
C TRP A 37 12.68 35.61 -15.34
N LEU A 38 11.61 35.73 -14.57
CA LEU A 38 10.45 36.54 -14.90
C LEU A 38 10.26 37.65 -13.87
N ARG A 39 9.52 38.70 -14.26
CA ARG A 39 9.09 39.76 -13.36
C ARG A 39 7.67 40.21 -13.70
N VAL A 40 7.01 40.82 -12.74
CA VAL A 40 5.71 41.48 -12.95
C VAL A 40 5.95 42.89 -13.50
N GLY A 41 5.36 43.20 -14.65
CA GLY A 41 5.38 44.52 -15.27
C GLY A 41 4.50 45.53 -14.54
N ALA A 42 4.56 46.80 -14.94
CA ALA A 42 3.74 47.85 -14.34
C ALA A 42 2.23 47.65 -14.56
N ASP A 43 1.87 46.86 -15.57
CA ASP A 43 0.51 46.45 -15.91
C ASP A 43 0.04 45.19 -15.14
N GLY A 44 0.86 44.68 -14.21
CA GLY A 44 0.57 43.46 -13.47
C GLY A 44 0.77 42.18 -14.28
N ARG A 45 1.29 42.24 -15.51
CA ARG A 45 1.49 41.06 -16.37
C ARG A 45 2.93 40.58 -16.32
N LEU A 46 3.16 39.31 -16.66
CA LEU A 46 4.51 38.74 -16.67
C LEU A 46 5.34 39.33 -17.82
N SER A 47 6.62 39.55 -17.56
CA SER A 47 7.61 39.98 -18.56
C SER A 47 8.95 39.30 -18.28
N GLY A 48 9.82 39.23 -19.29
CA GLY A 48 11.18 38.69 -19.12
C GLY A 48 12.03 39.51 -18.13
N ALA A 49 13.17 38.98 -17.70
CA ALA A 49 14.03 39.60 -16.68
C ALA A 49 14.42 41.06 -16.96
N GLN A 50 14.68 41.39 -18.24
CA GLN A 50 15.00 42.74 -18.70
C GLN A 50 13.76 43.66 -18.75
N GLY A 51 12.58 43.04 -18.80
CA GLY A 51 11.25 43.58 -19.12
C GLY A 51 11.24 44.72 -20.11
N ARG A 52 12.01 44.53 -21.17
CA ARG A 52 11.78 45.10 -22.49
C ARG A 52 11.04 44.03 -23.28
N GLY A 53 9.81 44.29 -23.69
CA GLY A 53 9.02 43.33 -24.46
C GLY A 53 7.53 43.39 -24.15
N ALA A 54 6.75 42.71 -24.98
CA ALA A 54 5.32 42.52 -24.73
C ALA A 54 5.11 41.64 -23.47
N PRO A 55 3.96 41.78 -22.79
CA PRO A 55 3.55 40.85 -21.75
C PRO A 55 3.63 39.40 -22.23
N LEU A 56 4.15 38.53 -21.38
CA LEU A 56 4.29 37.11 -21.66
C LEU A 56 3.10 36.34 -21.09
N ASP A 57 2.42 35.59 -21.93
CA ASP A 57 1.45 34.56 -21.54
C ASP A 57 2.12 33.18 -21.47
N ALA A 58 1.35 32.13 -21.17
CA ALA A 58 1.87 30.78 -21.04
C ALA A 58 2.54 30.27 -22.33
N THR A 59 1.97 30.59 -23.49
CA THR A 59 2.52 30.20 -24.81
C THR A 59 3.85 30.89 -25.07
N ALA A 60 3.95 32.20 -24.85
CA ALA A 60 5.19 32.94 -25.02
C ALA A 60 6.30 32.47 -24.07
N ILE A 61 5.94 32.10 -22.82
CA ILE A 61 6.89 31.51 -21.87
C ILE A 61 7.34 30.12 -22.34
N ALA A 62 6.42 29.27 -22.80
CA ALA A 62 6.76 27.95 -23.32
C ALA A 62 7.73 28.04 -24.51
N ASP A 63 7.48 28.97 -25.44
CA ASP A 63 8.36 29.26 -26.58
C ASP A 63 9.76 29.69 -26.12
N LEU A 64 9.87 30.50 -25.07
CA LEU A 64 11.17 30.89 -24.49
C LEU A 64 11.91 29.68 -23.92
N VAL A 65 11.22 28.81 -23.18
CA VAL A 65 11.79 27.58 -22.63
C VAL A 65 12.28 26.66 -23.76
N GLN A 66 11.47 26.47 -24.80
CA GLN A 66 11.82 25.64 -25.95
C GLN A 66 13.01 26.19 -26.73
N ARG A 67 13.05 27.50 -27.03
CA ARG A 67 14.19 28.15 -27.67
C ARG A 67 15.46 28.08 -26.82
N GLY A 68 15.32 28.10 -25.50
CA GLY A 68 16.41 27.88 -24.56
C GLY A 68 16.89 26.42 -24.44
N GLY A 69 16.26 25.49 -25.16
CA GLY A 69 16.58 24.06 -25.12
C GLY A 69 16.02 23.31 -23.90
N GLY A 70 15.05 23.90 -23.19
CA GLY A 70 14.42 23.35 -21.99
C GLY A 70 13.16 22.51 -22.25
N ALA A 71 12.87 22.13 -23.49
CA ALA A 71 11.61 21.42 -23.84
C ALA A 71 11.40 20.07 -23.12
N GLY A 72 12.48 19.45 -22.61
CA GLY A 72 12.42 18.21 -21.84
C GLY A 72 12.64 18.36 -20.34
N ASP A 73 12.84 19.59 -19.86
CA ASP A 73 13.24 19.91 -18.49
C ASP A 73 12.02 20.39 -17.69
N ASP A 74 12.02 20.17 -16.37
CA ASP A 74 11.06 20.84 -15.49
C ASP A 74 11.46 22.31 -15.39
N VAL A 75 10.50 23.21 -15.19
CA VAL A 75 10.77 24.65 -15.20
C VAL A 75 10.77 25.18 -13.77
N ARG A 76 11.78 25.97 -13.40
CA ARG A 76 11.78 26.73 -12.16
C ARG A 76 11.68 28.22 -12.46
N VAL A 77 10.60 28.82 -11.99
CA VAL A 77 10.32 30.25 -12.19
C VAL A 77 11.05 31.06 -11.12
N MET A 78 12.04 31.83 -11.55
CA MET A 78 12.92 32.63 -10.71
C MET A 78 12.31 34.01 -10.44
N MET A 79 11.16 34.03 -9.77
CA MET A 79 10.35 35.21 -9.49
C MET A 79 9.79 35.16 -8.05
N ASP A 80 9.87 36.27 -7.32
CA ASP A 80 9.25 36.41 -5.99
C ASP A 80 7.72 36.31 -6.10
N GLY A 81 7.06 35.69 -5.13
CA GLY A 81 5.59 35.67 -5.06
C GLY A 81 4.86 35.05 -6.26
N ALA A 82 5.52 34.19 -7.04
CA ALA A 82 5.01 33.66 -8.31
C ALA A 82 3.64 32.96 -8.25
N ALA A 83 3.22 32.49 -7.07
CA ALA A 83 1.87 31.94 -6.84
C ALA A 83 0.72 32.90 -7.19
N GLU A 84 0.95 34.21 -7.25
CA GLU A 84 -0.07 35.20 -7.68
C GLU A 84 -0.46 35.05 -9.16
N HIS A 85 0.37 34.38 -9.97
CA HIS A 85 0.11 34.09 -11.38
C HIS A 85 -0.08 32.58 -11.64
N ARG A 86 -0.62 31.84 -10.67
CA ARG A 86 -0.75 30.37 -10.71
C ARG A 86 -1.45 29.86 -11.97
N GLU A 87 -2.48 30.55 -12.45
CA GLU A 87 -3.24 30.14 -13.65
C GLU A 87 -2.37 30.09 -14.90
N VAL A 88 -1.55 31.13 -15.13
CA VAL A 88 -0.60 31.17 -16.26
C VAL A 88 0.42 30.04 -16.18
N PHE A 89 0.91 29.73 -14.97
CA PHE A 89 1.88 28.65 -14.77
C PHE A 89 1.24 27.25 -14.86
N ALA A 90 -0.05 27.10 -14.56
CA ALA A 90 -0.79 25.87 -14.77
C ALA A 90 -1.01 25.60 -16.26
N GLU A 91 -1.34 26.64 -17.04
CA GLU A 91 -1.40 26.56 -18.50
C GLU A 91 -0.03 26.24 -19.09
N LEU A 92 1.05 26.89 -18.60
CA LEU A 92 2.42 26.59 -19.01
C LEU A 92 2.80 25.13 -18.75
N ALA A 93 2.50 24.60 -17.56
CA ALA A 93 2.73 23.19 -17.23
C ALA A 93 1.96 22.27 -18.20
N GLY A 94 0.72 22.63 -18.55
CA GLY A 94 -0.08 21.95 -19.56
C GLY A 94 0.56 21.94 -20.95
N ILE A 95 1.04 23.10 -21.43
CA ILE A 95 1.69 23.25 -22.75
C ILE A 95 3.00 22.45 -22.82
N LEU A 96 3.81 22.50 -21.76
CA LEU A 96 5.10 21.81 -21.72
C LEU A 96 4.99 20.31 -21.42
N GLY A 97 3.90 19.87 -20.77
CA GLY A 97 3.79 18.51 -20.23
C GLY A 97 4.82 18.23 -19.14
N ARG A 98 5.25 19.27 -18.40
CA ARG A 98 6.32 19.23 -17.39
C ARG A 98 5.89 19.92 -16.11
N ASP A 99 6.56 19.59 -15.00
CA ASP A 99 6.31 20.26 -13.73
C ASP A 99 6.91 21.68 -13.75
N VAL A 100 6.17 22.64 -13.20
CA VAL A 100 6.60 24.03 -13.04
C VAL A 100 6.70 24.37 -11.56
N HIS A 101 7.91 24.70 -11.10
CA HIS A 101 8.22 25.08 -9.72
C HIS A 101 8.14 26.60 -9.55
N ILE A 102 7.28 27.06 -8.65
CA ILE A 102 7.05 28.49 -8.40
C ILE A 102 7.20 28.86 -6.93
N ALA A 103 7.55 30.11 -6.67
CA ALA A 103 7.62 30.66 -5.33
C ALA A 103 6.20 30.83 -4.72
N PRO A 104 5.95 30.38 -3.47
CA PRO A 104 4.70 30.69 -2.77
C PRO A 104 4.43 32.19 -2.67
N ALA A 105 3.15 32.57 -2.47
CA ALA A 105 2.81 33.95 -2.15
C ALA A 105 3.57 34.42 -0.91
N ARG A 106 4.00 35.69 -0.89
CA ARG A 106 4.79 36.29 0.21
C ARG A 106 6.15 35.63 0.46
N SER A 107 6.72 34.94 -0.52
CA SER A 107 8.09 34.43 -0.46
C SER A 107 9.05 35.24 -1.33
N GLN A 108 10.32 35.27 -0.94
CA GLN A 108 11.40 35.94 -1.64
C GLN A 108 12.50 34.94 -2.01
N LEU A 109 13.00 35.07 -3.23
CA LEU A 109 14.14 34.35 -3.75
C LEU A 109 15.44 34.90 -3.16
N ARG A 110 16.21 34.04 -2.50
CA ARG A 110 17.55 34.32 -1.99
C ARG A 110 18.56 33.39 -2.63
N TYR A 111 19.75 33.90 -2.90
CA TYR A 111 20.85 33.10 -3.39
C TYR A 111 21.81 32.82 -2.26
N ARG A 112 22.09 31.53 -1.99
CA ARG A 112 23.17 31.18 -1.07
C ARG A 112 24.50 31.36 -1.79
N HIS A 113 25.45 32.02 -1.12
CA HIS A 113 26.80 32.18 -1.63
C HIS A 113 27.55 30.85 -1.51
N GLY A 114 28.03 30.34 -2.65
CA GLY A 114 28.76 29.09 -2.83
C GLY A 114 29.25 28.94 -4.28
N THR A 115 29.95 27.85 -4.60
CA THR A 115 30.47 27.55 -5.95
C THR A 115 29.36 27.43 -7.01
N HIS A 116 28.16 27.07 -6.59
CA HIS A 116 26.93 27.16 -7.38
C HIS A 116 25.95 28.10 -6.67
N ARG A 117 25.51 29.16 -7.35
CA ARG A 117 24.42 30.02 -6.85
C ARG A 117 23.14 29.18 -6.80
N GLU A 118 22.85 28.59 -5.65
CA GLU A 118 21.61 27.88 -5.36
C GLU A 118 20.54 28.89 -4.94
N ALA A 119 19.38 28.80 -5.58
CA ALA A 119 18.23 29.61 -5.25
C ALA A 119 17.43 28.95 -4.12
N ALA A 120 17.18 29.71 -3.06
CA ALA A 120 16.40 29.31 -1.91
C ALA A 120 15.22 30.26 -1.71
N LEU A 121 14.07 29.75 -1.32
CA LEU A 121 12.91 30.57 -0.98
C LEU A 121 12.82 30.78 0.53
N VAL A 122 12.53 32.02 0.93
CA VAL A 122 12.24 32.37 2.32
C VAL A 122 10.93 33.16 2.40
N ASP A 123 10.18 32.95 3.47
CA ASP A 123 9.02 33.75 3.80
C ASP A 123 9.45 35.19 4.12
N THR A 124 8.79 36.18 3.52
CA THR A 124 9.17 37.60 3.63
C THR A 124 8.94 38.17 5.04
N VAL A 125 8.02 37.59 5.81
CA VAL A 125 7.64 38.07 7.14
C VAL A 125 8.55 37.48 8.21
N THR A 126 8.75 36.17 8.16
CA THR A 126 9.44 35.39 9.19
C THR A 126 10.91 35.14 8.87
N GLY A 127 11.32 35.33 7.61
CA GLY A 127 12.65 35.00 7.11
C GLY A 127 12.97 33.49 7.10
N ARG A 128 12.00 32.64 7.42
CA ARG A 128 12.19 31.18 7.46
C ARG A 128 12.14 30.59 6.06
N PRO A 129 12.88 29.50 5.77
CA PRO A 129 12.77 28.83 4.49
C PRO A 129 11.34 28.31 4.25
N VAL A 130 10.86 28.43 3.01
CA VAL A 130 9.56 27.91 2.56
C VAL A 130 9.74 27.11 1.30
N ASP A 131 9.01 26.01 1.15
CA ASP A 131 9.22 25.09 0.04
C ASP A 131 8.62 25.63 -1.27
N TRP A 132 9.22 25.22 -2.38
CA TRP A 132 8.72 25.53 -3.73
C TRP A 132 7.35 24.89 -3.94
N LEU A 133 6.42 25.62 -4.56
CA LEU A 133 5.16 25.05 -5.02
C LEU A 133 5.36 24.35 -6.35
N VAL A 134 4.85 23.13 -6.49
CA VAL A 134 4.86 22.38 -7.75
C VAL A 134 3.51 22.57 -8.44
N ILE A 135 3.54 23.09 -9.66
CA ILE A 135 2.39 23.13 -10.57
C ILE A 135 2.58 22.01 -11.59
N GLN A 136 1.72 21.00 -11.51
CA GLN A 136 1.73 19.88 -12.44
C GLN A 136 0.86 20.17 -13.66
N PRO A 137 1.09 19.52 -14.82
CA PRO A 137 0.20 19.64 -15.96
C PRO A 137 -1.23 19.23 -15.55
N PRO A 138 -2.29 20.02 -15.86
CA PRO A 138 -3.63 19.75 -15.34
C PRO A 138 -4.19 18.37 -15.65
N ALA A 139 -3.91 17.83 -16.84
CA ALA A 139 -4.33 16.49 -17.26
C ALA A 139 -3.52 15.35 -16.59
N MET A 140 -2.49 15.69 -15.81
CA MET A 140 -1.54 14.77 -15.18
C MET A 140 -1.29 15.15 -13.71
N ALA A 141 -2.20 15.94 -13.13
CA ALA A 141 -2.08 16.44 -11.76
C ALA A 141 -2.42 15.30 -10.78
N THR A 142 -1.50 15.06 -9.85
CA THR A 142 -1.50 13.97 -8.89
C THR A 142 -0.88 14.45 -7.58
N ASP A 143 -1.17 13.76 -6.48
CA ASP A 143 -0.50 13.94 -5.19
C ASP A 143 0.85 13.20 -5.12
N LEU A 144 1.18 12.42 -6.15
CA LEU A 144 2.41 11.65 -6.23
C LEU A 144 3.66 12.54 -6.34
N PRO A 145 4.79 12.08 -5.79
CA PRO A 145 6.02 12.87 -5.77
C PRO A 145 6.54 13.20 -7.18
N GLY A 146 7.09 14.41 -7.33
CA GLY A 146 7.80 14.85 -8.54
C GLY A 146 9.25 14.39 -8.62
N TRP A 147 9.94 14.80 -9.69
CA TRP A 147 11.37 14.52 -9.90
C TRP A 147 12.25 15.19 -8.84
N TYR A 148 11.83 16.39 -8.44
CA TYR A 148 12.52 17.20 -7.45
C TYR A 148 11.81 17.13 -6.09
N GLU A 149 12.61 17.16 -5.03
CA GLU A 149 12.16 17.38 -3.66
C GLU A 149 12.38 18.85 -3.30
N ALA A 150 11.34 19.47 -2.76
CA ALA A 150 11.40 20.82 -2.20
C ALA A 150 11.55 20.70 -0.67
N ALA A 151 12.72 21.07 -0.15
CA ALA A 151 12.99 20.99 1.28
C ALA A 151 13.90 22.13 1.74
N GLY A 152 13.48 22.82 2.81
CA GLY A 152 14.25 23.92 3.39
C GLY A 152 14.43 25.08 2.40
N GLY A 153 13.41 25.29 1.55
CA GLY A 153 13.40 26.28 0.48
C GLY A 153 14.32 26.01 -0.70
N LEU A 154 15.01 24.88 -0.72
CA LEU A 154 15.80 24.44 -1.87
C LEU A 154 15.00 23.44 -2.69
N LEU A 155 15.29 23.40 -3.99
CA LEU A 155 14.81 22.36 -4.91
C LEU A 155 15.98 21.47 -5.29
N ARG A 156 15.88 20.17 -4.99
CA ARG A 156 16.95 19.19 -5.26
C ARG A 156 16.40 17.99 -6.02
N PRO A 157 17.14 17.43 -7.00
CA PRO A 157 16.73 16.17 -7.58
C PRO A 157 16.70 15.12 -6.47
N ARG A 158 15.75 14.19 -6.55
CA ARG A 158 15.79 12.99 -5.72
C ARG A 158 17.03 12.16 -6.06
N THR A 159 17.29 11.11 -5.30
CA THR A 159 18.44 10.22 -5.54
C THR A 159 17.99 8.78 -5.70
N GLY A 160 18.77 7.98 -6.42
CA GLY A 160 18.48 6.56 -6.64
C GLY A 160 17.68 6.31 -7.92
N VAL A 161 17.09 5.12 -8.00
CA VAL A 161 16.26 4.69 -9.14
C VAL A 161 14.99 5.53 -9.20
N VAL A 162 14.62 6.00 -10.39
CA VAL A 162 13.39 6.76 -10.58
C VAL A 162 12.20 5.82 -10.48
N THR A 163 11.38 6.05 -9.46
CA THR A 163 10.16 5.28 -9.23
C THR A 163 8.99 6.22 -8.97
N ALA A 164 7.79 5.78 -9.36
CA ALA A 164 6.53 6.33 -8.87
C ALA A 164 5.78 5.23 -8.12
N PRO A 165 5.18 5.54 -6.95
CA PRO A 165 4.44 4.56 -6.18
C PRO A 165 3.18 4.13 -6.96
N LEU A 166 2.84 2.84 -6.88
CA LEU A 166 1.56 2.30 -7.32
C LEU A 166 0.80 1.79 -6.08
N PRO A 167 -0.53 1.71 -6.13
CA PRO A 167 -1.28 0.94 -5.14
C PRO A 167 -0.80 -0.52 -5.11
N GLY A 168 -0.12 -0.92 -4.03
CA GLY A 168 0.47 -2.25 -3.90
C GLY A 168 1.69 -2.49 -4.79
N GLY A 169 2.47 -1.46 -5.14
CA GLY A 169 3.64 -1.67 -5.98
C GLY A 169 4.41 -0.41 -6.35
N ILE A 170 5.20 -0.49 -7.43
CA ILE A 170 5.94 0.64 -7.98
C ILE A 170 5.97 0.60 -9.50
N THR A 171 6.14 1.75 -10.14
CA THR A 171 6.56 1.81 -11.54
C THR A 171 7.92 2.48 -11.67
N LEU A 172 8.84 1.83 -12.36
CA LEU A 172 10.13 2.37 -12.78
C LEU A 172 9.91 3.35 -13.92
N ALA A 173 10.66 4.45 -13.92
CA ALA A 173 10.57 5.47 -14.95
C ALA A 173 11.96 5.95 -15.38
N THR A 174 11.97 6.81 -16.38
CA THR A 174 13.10 7.62 -16.81
C THR A 174 12.69 9.09 -16.81
N ARG A 175 13.64 10.01 -17.03
CA ARG A 175 13.32 11.44 -17.18
C ARG A 175 12.30 11.70 -18.29
N ALA A 176 12.39 10.94 -19.37
CA ALA A 176 11.56 11.16 -20.55
C ALA A 176 10.07 10.86 -20.29
N ASP A 177 9.77 9.83 -19.51
CA ASP A 177 8.41 9.30 -19.32
C ASP A 177 7.86 9.43 -17.89
N PHE A 178 8.62 10.03 -16.96
CA PHE A 178 8.22 10.13 -15.55
C PHE A 178 6.84 10.76 -15.33
N VAL A 179 6.55 11.90 -15.96
CA VAL A 179 5.27 12.62 -15.77
C VAL A 179 4.10 11.75 -16.25
N ALA A 180 4.22 11.12 -17.43
CA ALA A 180 3.20 10.24 -17.97
C ALA A 180 3.01 8.98 -17.10
N ARG A 181 4.10 8.39 -16.60
CA ARG A 181 4.01 7.24 -15.67
C ARG A 181 3.41 7.60 -14.33
N ARG A 182 3.71 8.78 -13.80
CA ARG A 182 3.12 9.29 -12.55
C ARG A 182 1.62 9.50 -12.72
N ALA A 183 1.18 10.08 -13.83
CA ALA A 183 -0.25 10.23 -14.13
C ALA A 183 -0.94 8.87 -14.21
N ALA A 184 -0.39 7.96 -15.01
CA ALA A 184 -0.96 6.62 -15.15
C ALA A 184 -0.93 5.81 -13.84
N ALA A 185 0.05 6.05 -12.96
CA ALA A 185 0.12 5.47 -11.62
C ALA A 185 -1.01 5.96 -10.71
N ALA A 186 -1.37 7.25 -10.79
CA ALA A 186 -2.47 7.81 -10.02
C ALA A 186 -3.86 7.38 -10.54
N ASP A 187 -3.95 7.08 -11.84
CA ASP A 187 -5.17 6.53 -12.45
C ASP A 187 -5.39 5.06 -12.11
N LEU A 188 -4.38 4.36 -11.60
CA LEU A 188 -4.50 2.97 -11.17
C LEU A 188 -5.10 2.92 -9.76
N ALA A 189 -6.16 2.13 -9.58
CA ALA A 189 -6.73 1.83 -8.28
C ALA A 189 -6.00 0.67 -7.59
N ALA A 190 -6.23 0.52 -6.28
CA ALA A 190 -5.70 -0.62 -5.53
C ALA A 190 -6.10 -1.96 -6.16
N GLY A 191 -5.12 -2.78 -6.51
CA GLY A 191 -5.34 -4.15 -6.95
C GLY A 191 -5.68 -5.08 -5.78
N HIS A 192 -5.58 -6.38 -6.02
CA HIS A 192 -5.65 -7.36 -4.92
C HIS A 192 -4.44 -7.18 -3.98
N PRO A 193 -4.62 -7.18 -2.64
CA PRO A 193 -3.54 -6.90 -1.68
C PRO A 193 -2.36 -7.88 -1.76
N GLU A 194 -2.61 -9.12 -2.15
CA GLU A 194 -1.56 -10.14 -2.33
C GLU A 194 -0.85 -10.10 -3.70
N LEU A 195 -1.16 -9.12 -4.55
CA LEU A 195 -0.60 -8.98 -5.90
C LEU A 195 0.22 -7.70 -6.01
N THR A 196 1.54 -7.85 -6.10
CA THR A 196 2.46 -6.71 -6.21
C THR A 196 2.56 -6.25 -7.66
N THR A 197 2.29 -4.98 -7.97
CA THR A 197 2.41 -4.47 -9.36
C THR A 197 3.78 -3.81 -9.59
N ILE A 198 4.48 -4.22 -10.65
CA ILE A 198 5.77 -3.64 -11.04
C ILE A 198 5.67 -3.17 -12.50
N GLY A 199 5.68 -1.85 -12.70
CA GLY A 199 5.69 -1.26 -14.03
C GLY A 199 7.09 -0.94 -14.52
N ALA A 200 7.45 -1.33 -15.74
CA ALA A 200 8.76 -1.01 -16.31
C ALA A 200 8.69 -0.79 -17.83
N ALA A 201 9.53 0.10 -18.36
CA ALA A 201 9.73 0.20 -19.80
C ALA A 201 10.64 -0.94 -20.26
N VAL A 202 10.41 -1.44 -21.48
CA VAL A 202 11.22 -2.47 -22.09
C VAL A 202 11.90 -1.90 -23.33
N ARG A 203 13.21 -2.15 -23.47
CA ARG A 203 14.00 -1.76 -24.63
C ARG A 203 15.07 -2.82 -24.90
N GLY A 204 15.24 -3.27 -26.14
CA GLY A 204 16.25 -4.29 -26.45
C GLY A 204 16.03 -5.58 -25.67
N GLY A 205 14.77 -5.95 -25.41
CA GLY A 205 14.39 -7.09 -24.55
C GLY A 205 14.74 -6.98 -23.06
N GLY A 206 15.31 -5.88 -22.58
CA GLY A 206 15.62 -5.63 -21.16
C GLY A 206 14.75 -4.56 -20.51
N PHE A 207 14.82 -4.45 -19.18
CA PHE A 207 14.07 -3.46 -18.40
C PHE A 207 14.85 -2.14 -18.28
N VAL A 208 14.17 -1.02 -18.47
CA VAL A 208 14.78 0.31 -18.37
C VAL A 208 14.71 0.82 -16.92
N LEU A 209 15.87 1.11 -16.32
CA LEU A 209 16.02 1.70 -15.00
C LEU A 209 16.62 3.09 -15.17
N GLY A 210 15.84 4.14 -14.92
CA GLY A 210 16.34 5.50 -14.80
C GLY A 210 16.89 5.79 -13.41
N ASP A 211 17.78 6.79 -13.33
CA ASP A 211 18.14 7.45 -12.09
C ASP A 211 17.75 8.94 -12.13
N TYR A 212 17.62 9.54 -10.94
CA TYR A 212 17.21 10.95 -10.83
C TYR A 212 18.28 11.96 -11.30
N GLY A 213 19.47 11.49 -11.67
CA GLY A 213 20.46 12.27 -12.43
C GLY A 213 20.15 12.33 -13.92
N GLY A 214 19.10 11.65 -14.40
CA GLY A 214 18.64 11.71 -15.79
C GLY A 214 19.25 10.63 -16.68
N SER A 215 20.21 9.85 -16.20
CA SER A 215 20.68 8.66 -16.91
C SER A 215 19.73 7.48 -16.78
N TYR A 216 19.90 6.50 -17.67
CA TYR A 216 19.18 5.22 -17.58
C TYR A 216 20.08 4.07 -18.04
N GLN A 217 19.72 2.86 -17.61
CA GLN A 217 20.33 1.62 -18.04
C GLN A 217 19.27 0.61 -18.49
N VAL A 218 19.63 -0.25 -19.44
CA VAL A 218 18.82 -1.42 -19.81
C VAL A 218 19.42 -2.63 -19.10
N VAL A 219 18.61 -3.32 -18.29
CA VAL A 219 19.07 -4.43 -17.44
C VAL A 219 18.26 -5.69 -17.66
N GLY A 220 18.89 -6.85 -17.44
CA GLY A 220 18.20 -8.14 -17.44
C GLY A 220 17.49 -8.44 -16.12
N GLY A 221 16.74 -9.55 -16.08
CA GLY A 221 15.90 -9.93 -14.93
C GLY A 221 16.62 -9.99 -13.59
N ARG A 222 17.82 -10.57 -13.54
CA ARG A 222 18.61 -10.65 -12.29
C ARG A 222 18.96 -9.27 -11.72
N ARG A 223 19.34 -8.32 -12.58
CA ARG A 223 19.68 -6.95 -12.15
C ARG A 223 18.44 -6.16 -11.75
N LEU A 224 17.31 -6.38 -12.42
CA LEU A 224 16.03 -5.83 -11.97
C LEU A 224 15.68 -6.34 -10.57
N ALA A 225 15.81 -7.65 -10.30
CA ALA A 225 15.60 -8.23 -8.97
C ALA A 225 16.49 -7.58 -7.91
N ALA A 226 17.77 -7.35 -8.22
CA ALA A 226 18.68 -6.65 -7.33
C ALA A 226 18.26 -5.19 -7.07
N ALA A 227 17.77 -4.48 -8.09
CA ALA A 227 17.30 -3.10 -7.93
C ALA A 227 15.99 -3.00 -7.12
N LEU A 228 15.16 -4.05 -7.15
CA LEU A 228 13.87 -4.12 -6.46
C LEU A 228 13.93 -4.90 -5.15
N SER A 229 15.13 -5.19 -4.67
CA SER A 229 15.34 -6.11 -3.58
C SER A 229 14.73 -5.61 -2.25
N GLU A 230 14.43 -4.30 -2.14
CA GLU A 230 13.77 -3.72 -0.96
C GLU A 230 12.29 -4.00 -0.88
N MET A 231 11.71 -4.44 -1.99
CA MET A 231 10.35 -4.92 -2.01
C MET A 231 10.32 -6.38 -1.52
N PRO A 232 9.32 -6.76 -0.71
CA PRO A 232 9.14 -8.12 -0.22
C PRO A 232 8.60 -9.04 -1.34
N LEU A 233 9.39 -9.30 -2.38
CA LEU A 233 8.96 -10.05 -3.56
C LEU A 233 9.03 -11.57 -3.38
N TYR A 234 9.78 -12.06 -2.38
CA TYR A 234 9.96 -13.50 -2.20
C TYR A 234 8.66 -14.21 -1.79
N GLY A 235 8.23 -15.21 -2.56
CA GLY A 235 6.95 -15.90 -2.38
C GLY A 235 5.72 -15.06 -2.74
N ALA A 236 5.92 -13.82 -3.23
CA ALA A 236 4.85 -12.96 -3.71
C ALA A 236 4.39 -13.39 -5.11
N GLU A 237 3.25 -12.86 -5.54
CA GLU A 237 2.88 -12.84 -6.94
C GLU A 237 3.03 -11.42 -7.47
N VAL A 238 3.73 -11.29 -8.60
CA VAL A 238 4.10 -10.01 -9.18
C VAL A 238 3.40 -9.85 -10.52
N ARG A 239 2.64 -8.77 -10.69
CA ARG A 239 2.05 -8.36 -11.97
C ARG A 239 2.97 -7.36 -12.67
N MET A 240 3.49 -7.72 -13.84
CA MET A 240 4.34 -6.87 -14.65
C MET A 240 3.51 -5.97 -15.56
N TRP A 241 3.58 -4.65 -15.32
CA TRP A 241 3.02 -3.65 -16.21
C TRP A 241 4.08 -3.24 -17.24
N ILE A 242 4.09 -3.97 -18.36
CA ILE A 242 5.07 -3.81 -19.43
C ILE A 242 4.38 -3.76 -20.81
N ARG A 243 5.13 -3.30 -21.80
CA ARG A 243 4.78 -3.41 -23.22
C ARG A 243 5.79 -4.33 -23.89
N TRP A 244 5.31 -5.37 -24.58
CA TRP A 244 6.18 -6.24 -25.35
C TRP A 244 6.81 -5.48 -26.53
N PRO A 245 8.11 -5.69 -26.82
CA PRO A 245 8.72 -5.20 -28.05
C PRO A 245 8.09 -5.89 -29.27
N PHE A 246 8.14 -5.22 -30.42
CA PHE A 246 7.62 -5.78 -31.67
C PHE A 246 8.58 -6.79 -32.31
N ASP A 247 9.88 -6.63 -32.07
CA ASP A 247 10.93 -7.50 -32.61
C ASP A 247 10.96 -8.87 -31.93
N GLY A 248 11.06 -9.94 -32.72
CA GLY A 248 10.98 -11.32 -32.22
C GLY A 248 12.15 -11.72 -31.31
N ASP A 249 13.37 -11.23 -31.59
CA ASP A 249 14.55 -11.53 -30.79
C ASP A 249 14.50 -10.78 -29.47
N GLU A 250 14.06 -9.51 -29.48
CA GLU A 250 13.80 -8.76 -28.26
C GLU A 250 12.69 -9.40 -27.40
N GLN A 251 11.65 -9.96 -28.03
CA GLN A 251 10.62 -10.74 -27.31
C GLN A 251 11.21 -12.01 -26.68
N ALA A 252 12.06 -12.74 -27.39
CA ALA A 252 12.72 -13.92 -26.84
C ALA A 252 13.63 -13.56 -25.64
N LEU A 253 14.37 -12.46 -25.75
CA LEU A 253 15.22 -11.96 -24.68
C LEU A 253 14.42 -11.49 -23.46
N LEU A 254 13.33 -10.74 -23.67
CA LEU A 254 12.44 -10.32 -22.58
C LEU A 254 11.81 -11.54 -21.88
N HIS A 255 11.43 -12.57 -22.64
CA HIS A 255 10.94 -13.81 -22.06
C HIS A 255 11.97 -14.46 -21.12
N GLY A 256 13.23 -14.55 -21.54
CA GLY A 256 14.32 -15.03 -20.67
C GLY A 256 14.55 -14.12 -19.45
N ASN A 257 14.45 -12.81 -19.63
CA ASN A 257 14.58 -11.84 -18.53
C ASN A 257 13.45 -11.93 -17.51
N LEU A 258 12.19 -12.17 -17.92
CA LEU A 258 11.07 -12.40 -17.01
C LEU A 258 11.25 -13.69 -16.20
N ALA A 259 11.72 -14.77 -16.83
CA ALA A 259 12.03 -16.02 -16.14
C ALA A 259 13.15 -15.84 -15.12
N ALA A 260 14.24 -15.18 -15.50
CA ALA A 260 15.34 -14.87 -14.59
C ALA A 260 14.87 -13.96 -13.44
N PHE A 261 13.98 -13.01 -13.68
CA PHE A 261 13.42 -12.17 -12.62
C PHE A 261 12.60 -12.99 -11.62
N ALA A 262 11.72 -13.90 -12.09
CA ALA A 262 10.97 -14.82 -11.25
C ALA A 262 11.89 -15.69 -10.39
N GLU A 263 12.92 -16.30 -10.99
CA GLU A 263 13.91 -17.13 -10.29
C GLU A 263 14.65 -16.36 -9.18
N ASN A 264 15.16 -15.16 -9.48
CA ASN A 264 15.98 -14.40 -8.54
C ASN A 264 15.17 -13.72 -7.44
N THR A 265 13.87 -13.48 -7.67
CA THR A 265 12.97 -12.95 -6.63
C THR A 265 12.30 -14.06 -5.82
N GLY A 266 12.19 -15.27 -6.37
CA GLY A 266 11.35 -16.32 -5.80
C GLY A 266 9.84 -16.02 -5.91
N ALA A 267 9.45 -15.07 -6.76
CA ALA A 267 8.07 -14.66 -6.99
C ALA A 267 7.47 -15.36 -8.21
N ILE A 268 6.16 -15.62 -8.20
CA ILE A 268 5.43 -15.93 -9.43
C ILE A 268 5.24 -14.63 -10.20
N VAL A 269 5.84 -14.53 -11.39
CA VAL A 269 5.79 -13.30 -12.19
C VAL A 269 4.76 -13.46 -13.31
N TRP A 270 3.79 -12.57 -13.36
CA TRP A 270 2.77 -12.49 -14.40
C TRP A 270 3.12 -11.38 -15.38
N ALA A 271 3.13 -11.70 -16.67
CA ALA A 271 3.23 -10.71 -17.74
C ALA A 271 2.08 -10.92 -18.74
N PRO A 272 1.62 -9.88 -19.45
CA PRO A 272 0.65 -10.07 -20.54
C PRO A 272 1.21 -11.08 -21.56
N GLU A 273 0.35 -11.82 -22.26
CA GLU A 273 0.80 -12.72 -23.32
C GLU A 273 1.60 -11.98 -24.41
N ARG A 274 2.41 -12.73 -25.18
CA ARG A 274 3.21 -12.15 -26.27
C ARG A 274 2.26 -11.46 -27.26
N ASN A 275 2.54 -10.19 -27.57
CA ASN A 275 1.72 -9.30 -28.41
C ASN A 275 0.46 -8.70 -27.75
N ALA A 276 0.15 -9.07 -26.50
CA ALA A 276 -0.82 -8.33 -25.71
C ALA A 276 -0.19 -7.04 -25.16
N LEU A 277 -1.03 -6.03 -24.98
CA LEU A 277 -0.72 -4.76 -24.35
C LEU A 277 -1.31 -4.78 -22.94
N THR A 278 -0.68 -4.04 -22.02
CA THR A 278 -1.30 -3.78 -20.72
C THR A 278 -1.97 -2.42 -20.77
N GLU A 279 -3.23 -2.35 -20.35
CA GLU A 279 -4.01 -1.11 -20.25
C GLU A 279 -4.67 -0.98 -18.87
N ILE A 280 -4.99 0.24 -18.48
CA ILE A 280 -5.83 0.50 -17.30
C ILE A 280 -7.27 0.48 -17.80
N LEU A 281 -8.07 -0.47 -17.32
CA LEU A 281 -9.48 -0.51 -17.66
C LEU A 281 -10.21 0.66 -17.02
N GLU A 282 -10.72 1.59 -17.83
CA GLU A 282 -11.47 2.75 -17.35
C GLU A 282 -12.54 2.37 -16.32
N SER A 283 -13.29 1.29 -16.61
CA SER A 283 -14.38 0.82 -15.74
C SER A 283 -14.01 0.47 -14.32
N CYS A 284 -12.77 0.03 -14.04
CA CYS A 284 -12.38 -0.44 -12.70
C CYS A 284 -11.03 0.08 -12.21
N HIS A 285 -10.37 0.89 -13.05
CA HIS A 285 -9.03 1.42 -12.83
C HIS A 285 -8.03 0.33 -12.44
N ASP A 286 -8.15 -0.88 -13.01
CA ASP A 286 -7.22 -1.99 -12.77
C ASP A 286 -6.50 -2.39 -14.08
N LEU A 287 -5.35 -3.04 -13.97
CA LEU A 287 -4.59 -3.47 -15.13
C LEU A 287 -5.21 -4.70 -15.79
N SER A 288 -5.45 -4.58 -17.09
CA SER A 288 -5.85 -5.67 -17.98
C SER A 288 -4.80 -5.90 -19.06
N ALA A 289 -4.65 -7.16 -19.45
CA ALA A 289 -4.02 -7.56 -20.69
C ALA A 289 -5.07 -7.49 -21.81
N ALA A 290 -4.76 -6.75 -22.86
CA ALA A 290 -5.60 -6.62 -24.04
C ALA A 290 -4.83 -7.05 -25.30
N ASP A 291 -5.50 -7.71 -26.24
CA ASP A 291 -4.96 -8.00 -27.56
C ASP A 291 -4.87 -6.72 -28.42
N ARG A 292 -4.34 -6.84 -29.63
CA ARG A 292 -4.21 -5.68 -30.54
C ARG A 292 -5.55 -5.10 -31.00
N ALA A 293 -6.65 -5.82 -30.85
CA ALA A 293 -8.00 -5.37 -31.18
C ALA A 293 -8.71 -4.75 -29.95
N GLY A 294 -8.05 -4.66 -28.79
CA GLY A 294 -8.66 -4.20 -27.54
C GLY A 294 -9.55 -5.25 -26.87
N GLY A 295 -9.49 -6.50 -27.33
CA GLY A 295 -10.14 -7.64 -26.67
C GLY A 295 -9.34 -8.10 -25.45
N PRO A 296 -9.97 -8.75 -24.45
CA PRO A 296 -9.27 -9.25 -23.28
C PRO A 296 -8.30 -10.38 -23.67
N ALA A 297 -7.08 -10.32 -23.17
CA ALA A 297 -6.04 -11.31 -23.37
C ALA A 297 -5.63 -11.97 -22.05
N ALA A 298 -4.90 -13.09 -22.14
CA ALA A 298 -4.41 -13.78 -20.96
C ALA A 298 -3.10 -13.19 -20.42
N TRP A 299 -2.89 -13.41 -19.14
CA TRP A 299 -1.62 -13.27 -18.45
C TRP A 299 -0.88 -14.60 -18.44
N ARG A 300 0.42 -14.54 -18.65
CA ARG A 300 1.33 -15.68 -18.59
C ARG A 300 2.13 -15.65 -17.28
N ALA A 301 2.08 -16.75 -16.54
CA ALA A 301 2.90 -16.95 -15.36
C ALA A 301 4.32 -17.44 -15.72
N TYR A 302 5.30 -16.93 -14.99
CA TYR A 302 6.69 -17.33 -14.96
C TYR A 302 6.97 -17.82 -13.54
N LEU A 303 7.20 -19.13 -13.41
CA LEU A 303 7.31 -19.80 -12.12
C LEU A 303 8.78 -19.98 -11.72
N PRO A 304 9.19 -19.58 -10.51
CA PRO A 304 10.48 -19.98 -9.97
C PRO A 304 10.51 -21.49 -9.66
N PRO A 305 11.69 -22.13 -9.57
CA PRO A 305 11.79 -23.56 -9.32
C PRO A 305 11.08 -24.05 -8.04
N ALA A 306 11.00 -23.19 -7.01
CA ALA A 306 10.36 -23.48 -5.73
C ALA A 306 8.91 -22.93 -5.60
N ALA A 307 8.28 -22.53 -6.71
CA ALA A 307 6.94 -21.96 -6.68
C ALA A 307 5.88 -22.96 -6.18
N GLY A 308 4.99 -22.50 -5.31
CA GLY A 308 3.72 -23.18 -5.07
C GLY A 308 2.74 -23.01 -6.23
N SER A 309 1.51 -23.50 -6.05
CA SER A 309 0.41 -23.20 -6.98
C SER A 309 0.12 -21.71 -7.00
N SER A 310 -0.18 -21.16 -8.17
CA SER A 310 -0.56 -19.76 -8.24
C SER A 310 -1.93 -19.50 -7.62
N ARG A 311 -2.03 -18.35 -6.97
CA ARG A 311 -3.21 -17.74 -6.36
C ARG A 311 -4.01 -16.91 -7.35
N PHE A 312 -3.53 -16.64 -8.57
CA PHE A 312 -4.22 -15.80 -9.56
C PHE A 312 -4.38 -16.48 -10.92
N GLU A 313 -5.36 -16.03 -11.68
CA GLU A 313 -5.62 -16.43 -13.07
C GLU A 313 -6.17 -15.25 -13.87
N SER A 314 -6.17 -15.38 -15.20
CA SER A 314 -6.78 -14.36 -16.06
C SER A 314 -8.30 -14.45 -16.04
N ASP A 315 -8.99 -13.35 -15.78
CA ASP A 315 -10.45 -13.27 -15.86
C ASP A 315 -10.94 -12.89 -17.27
N LEU A 316 -12.26 -12.79 -17.43
CA LEU A 316 -12.89 -12.45 -18.71
C LEU A 316 -12.66 -11.02 -19.18
N ASP A 317 -12.19 -10.16 -18.29
CA ASP A 317 -11.84 -8.78 -18.58
C ASP A 317 -10.33 -8.64 -18.83
N GLY A 318 -9.59 -9.75 -18.88
CA GLY A 318 -8.15 -9.77 -19.09
C GLY A 318 -7.36 -9.33 -17.86
N ARG A 319 -7.95 -9.33 -16.65
CA ARG A 319 -7.27 -8.95 -15.40
C ARG A 319 -6.77 -10.20 -14.68
N LEU A 320 -5.88 -10.01 -13.69
CA LEU A 320 -5.54 -11.07 -12.74
C LEU A 320 -6.55 -11.09 -11.59
N SER A 321 -7.30 -12.19 -11.49
CA SER A 321 -8.31 -12.46 -10.47
C SER A 321 -7.85 -13.63 -9.58
N PRO A 322 -8.21 -13.67 -8.29
CA PRO A 322 -7.89 -14.80 -7.43
C PRO A 322 -8.45 -16.12 -7.99
N VAL A 323 -7.63 -17.17 -7.95
CA VAL A 323 -8.01 -18.55 -8.27
C VAL A 323 -9.04 -19.04 -7.26
N GLY A 324 -9.98 -19.83 -7.75
CA GLY A 324 -10.98 -20.49 -6.93
C GLY A 324 -12.38 -19.97 -7.19
N LYS A 325 -13.35 -20.64 -6.54
CA LYS A 325 -14.75 -20.37 -6.76
C LYS A 325 -15.12 -19.01 -6.14
N ARG A 326 -15.73 -18.14 -6.95
CA ARG A 326 -16.46 -16.97 -6.42
C ARG A 326 -17.59 -17.46 -5.53
N ILE A 327 -17.70 -16.90 -4.34
CA ILE A 327 -18.80 -17.19 -3.43
C ILE A 327 -20.02 -16.46 -3.98
N VAL A 328 -20.94 -17.24 -4.54
CA VAL A 328 -22.20 -16.77 -5.09
C VAL A 328 -23.33 -17.50 -4.37
N GLY A 329 -24.09 -16.75 -3.58
CA GLY A 329 -25.33 -17.17 -2.95
C GLY A 329 -26.54 -16.72 -3.77
N SER A 330 -27.70 -17.32 -3.47
CA SER A 330 -28.98 -16.97 -4.09
C SER A 330 -30.10 -17.08 -3.06
N TYR A 331 -31.01 -16.12 -3.07
CA TYR A 331 -32.19 -16.08 -2.20
C TYR A 331 -33.45 -15.85 -3.06
N PRO A 332 -34.66 -16.26 -2.61
CA PRO A 332 -35.87 -16.18 -3.43
C PRO A 332 -36.18 -14.79 -4.04
N GLY A 333 -35.80 -13.71 -3.35
CA GLY A 333 -35.96 -12.34 -3.84
C GLY A 333 -34.69 -11.68 -4.37
N VAL A 334 -33.52 -12.31 -4.18
CA VAL A 334 -32.19 -11.75 -4.50
C VAL A 334 -31.35 -12.85 -5.18
N PRO A 335 -31.48 -13.02 -6.51
CA PRO A 335 -30.88 -14.16 -7.22
C PRO A 335 -29.36 -14.17 -7.25
N LEU A 336 -28.71 -13.02 -7.06
CA LEU A 336 -27.26 -12.86 -7.06
C LEU A 336 -26.78 -12.17 -5.78
N VAL A 337 -26.10 -12.93 -4.91
CA VAL A 337 -25.47 -12.41 -3.70
C VAL A 337 -24.00 -12.81 -3.67
N THR A 338 -23.11 -11.84 -3.47
CA THR A 338 -21.68 -12.09 -3.25
C THR A 338 -21.14 -11.08 -2.24
N VAL A 339 -21.09 -11.50 -0.98
CA VAL A 339 -20.67 -10.65 0.14
C VAL A 339 -19.71 -11.38 1.08
N ALA A 340 -19.07 -10.63 1.96
CA ALA A 340 -18.24 -11.19 3.02
C ALA A 340 -19.04 -12.19 3.90
N PRO A 341 -18.43 -13.31 4.36
CA PRO A 341 -19.11 -14.35 5.14
C PRO A 341 -19.77 -13.84 6.43
N GLU A 342 -19.22 -12.80 7.05
CA GLU A 342 -19.80 -12.16 8.25
C GLU A 342 -21.16 -11.54 7.93
N ARG A 343 -21.28 -10.90 6.76
CA ARG A 343 -22.51 -10.26 6.29
C ARG A 343 -23.53 -11.29 5.81
N GLU A 344 -23.11 -12.40 5.22
CA GLU A 344 -23.98 -13.47 4.73
C GLU A 344 -24.95 -13.99 5.81
N ARG A 345 -24.50 -14.11 7.06
CA ARG A 345 -25.38 -14.57 8.16
C ARG A 345 -26.51 -13.59 8.48
N ALA A 346 -26.26 -12.29 8.35
CA ALA A 346 -27.28 -11.26 8.54
C ALA A 346 -28.26 -11.19 7.35
N MET A 347 -27.85 -11.65 6.16
CA MET A 347 -28.64 -11.58 4.94
C MET A 347 -29.86 -12.50 4.93
N THR A 348 -29.80 -13.67 5.54
CA THR A 348 -30.97 -14.57 5.59
C THR A 348 -32.16 -13.88 6.25
N ALA A 349 -31.95 -13.14 7.34
CA ALA A 349 -33.02 -12.36 7.98
C ALA A 349 -33.49 -11.20 7.09
N ARG A 350 -32.55 -10.55 6.39
CA ARG A 350 -32.80 -9.39 5.52
C ARG A 350 -33.62 -9.74 4.26
N TYR A 351 -33.40 -10.91 3.67
CA TYR A 351 -33.98 -11.27 2.38
C TYR A 351 -35.12 -12.28 2.43
N VAL A 352 -35.40 -12.92 3.57
CA VAL A 352 -36.46 -13.93 3.67
C VAL A 352 -37.84 -13.39 3.27
N GLY A 353 -38.07 -12.09 3.46
CA GLY A 353 -39.31 -11.42 3.08
C GLY A 353 -39.38 -11.03 1.59
N LEU A 354 -38.24 -10.88 0.90
CA LEU A 354 -38.20 -10.32 -0.46
C LEU A 354 -38.71 -11.31 -1.50
N ARG A 355 -39.49 -10.80 -2.46
CA ARG A 355 -40.03 -11.55 -3.59
C ARG A 355 -39.48 -11.00 -4.90
N ALA A 356 -39.28 -11.88 -5.89
CA ALA A 356 -38.99 -11.46 -7.25
C ALA A 356 -40.11 -10.54 -7.78
N ARG A 357 -39.75 -9.41 -8.38
CA ARG A 357 -40.69 -8.47 -8.99
C ARG A 357 -40.44 -8.42 -10.49
N HIS A 358 -41.51 -8.48 -11.27
CA HIS A 358 -41.39 -8.45 -12.72
C HIS A 358 -40.71 -7.15 -13.18
N GLY A 359 -39.66 -7.29 -14.00
CA GLY A 359 -38.89 -6.16 -14.53
C GLY A 359 -37.79 -5.60 -13.61
N LEU A 360 -37.63 -6.15 -12.39
CA LEU A 360 -36.51 -5.83 -11.49
C LEU A 360 -35.69 -7.09 -11.17
N PHE A 361 -34.37 -6.96 -11.19
CA PHE A 361 -33.42 -7.98 -10.76
C PHE A 361 -32.61 -7.46 -9.57
N HIS A 362 -32.89 -7.97 -8.38
CA HIS A 362 -32.16 -7.58 -7.17
C HIS A 362 -30.83 -8.33 -7.07
N LEU A 363 -29.78 -7.63 -6.66
CA LEU A 363 -28.48 -8.20 -6.38
C LEU A 363 -27.85 -7.53 -5.15
N ASP A 364 -26.97 -8.24 -4.46
CA ASP A 364 -26.12 -7.66 -3.42
C ASP A 364 -24.67 -8.07 -3.64
N LEU A 365 -23.82 -7.07 -3.81
CA LEU A 365 -22.39 -7.21 -4.08
C LEU A 365 -21.61 -6.59 -2.92
N THR A 366 -20.39 -7.08 -2.67
CA THR A 366 -19.46 -6.34 -1.80
C THR A 366 -19.14 -5.00 -2.45
N VAL A 367 -19.10 -3.94 -1.65
CA VAL A 367 -18.58 -2.63 -2.05
C VAL A 367 -17.26 -2.43 -1.32
N LEU A 368 -16.17 -2.21 -2.07
CA LEU A 368 -14.86 -1.94 -1.51
C LEU A 368 -14.84 -0.57 -0.82
N ALA A 369 -13.83 -0.32 0.03
CA ALA A 369 -13.68 0.98 0.70
C ALA A 369 -13.56 2.16 -0.28
N ASP A 370 -13.08 1.91 -1.50
CA ASP A 370 -13.03 2.88 -2.57
C ASP A 370 -14.32 2.96 -3.41
N GLY A 371 -15.40 2.28 -3.03
CA GLY A 371 -16.69 2.34 -3.73
C GLY A 371 -16.83 1.44 -4.95
N ARG A 372 -15.79 0.71 -5.37
CA ARG A 372 -15.92 -0.27 -6.46
C ARG A 372 -16.73 -1.49 -6.01
N TRP A 373 -17.53 -2.04 -6.91
CA TRP A 373 -18.26 -3.30 -6.66
C TRP A 373 -17.30 -4.48 -6.83
N ALA A 374 -17.45 -5.45 -5.94
CA ALA A 374 -16.56 -6.60 -5.85
C ALA A 374 -17.37 -7.88 -5.66
N ALA A 375 -16.76 -8.99 -6.08
CA ALA A 375 -17.22 -10.33 -5.72
C ALA A 375 -16.33 -10.90 -4.62
N GLN A 376 -16.95 -11.64 -3.72
CA GLN A 376 -16.26 -12.41 -2.69
C GLN A 376 -15.66 -13.68 -3.30
N HIS A 377 -14.38 -13.94 -3.02
CA HIS A 377 -13.71 -15.19 -3.38
C HIS A 377 -13.56 -16.10 -2.15
N ALA A 378 -13.40 -17.41 -2.39
CA ALA A 378 -13.21 -18.41 -1.32
C ALA A 378 -12.00 -18.13 -0.41
N GLY A 379 -11.00 -17.40 -0.90
CA GLY A 379 -9.84 -16.93 -0.12
C GLY A 379 -10.12 -15.77 0.84
N GLY A 380 -11.37 -15.30 0.95
CA GLY A 380 -11.75 -14.28 1.93
C GLY A 380 -11.53 -12.83 1.49
N VAL A 381 -10.79 -12.58 0.41
CA VAL A 381 -10.56 -11.22 -0.11
C VAL A 381 -11.56 -10.89 -1.23
N PRO A 382 -12.32 -9.78 -1.13
CA PRO A 382 -13.17 -9.32 -2.22
C PRO A 382 -12.33 -8.77 -3.37
N HIS A 383 -12.74 -9.04 -4.61
CA HIS A 383 -12.04 -8.58 -5.82
C HIS A 383 -12.99 -7.78 -6.72
N ALA A 384 -12.54 -6.60 -7.17
CA ALA A 384 -13.33 -5.69 -7.97
C ALA A 384 -13.82 -6.36 -9.26
N LEU A 385 -15.06 -6.07 -9.67
CA LEU A 385 -15.65 -6.65 -10.87
C LEU A 385 -15.24 -5.88 -12.13
N GLY A 386 -15.11 -6.61 -13.23
CA GLY A 386 -15.04 -6.04 -14.57
C GLY A 386 -16.38 -6.24 -15.30
N PRO A 387 -16.62 -5.51 -16.41
CA PRO A 387 -17.92 -5.50 -17.08
C PRO A 387 -18.31 -6.86 -17.64
N ARG A 388 -17.38 -7.61 -18.25
CA ARG A 388 -17.67 -8.94 -18.81
C ARG A 388 -17.89 -9.97 -17.71
N VAL A 389 -17.12 -9.88 -16.61
CA VAL A 389 -17.33 -10.71 -15.43
C VAL A 389 -18.71 -10.46 -14.81
N LEU A 390 -19.10 -9.20 -14.58
CA LEU A 390 -20.43 -8.86 -14.04
C LEU A 390 -21.54 -9.38 -14.97
N HIS A 391 -21.44 -9.15 -16.28
CA HIS A 391 -22.44 -9.62 -17.23
C HIS A 391 -22.61 -11.14 -17.17
N ARG A 392 -21.51 -11.90 -17.12
CA ARG A 392 -21.56 -13.36 -17.00
C ARG A 392 -22.21 -13.78 -15.68
N MET A 393 -21.89 -13.11 -14.57
CA MET A 393 -22.50 -13.40 -13.27
C MET A 393 -24.01 -13.15 -13.27
N LEU A 394 -24.45 -12.03 -13.83
CA LEU A 394 -25.88 -11.71 -13.98
C LEU A 394 -26.60 -12.77 -14.82
N ARG A 395 -26.05 -13.13 -15.99
CA ARG A 395 -26.64 -14.16 -16.87
C ARG A 395 -26.70 -15.53 -16.19
N ALA A 396 -25.64 -15.92 -15.47
CA ALA A 396 -25.61 -17.17 -14.72
C ALA A 396 -26.64 -17.20 -13.58
N ALA A 397 -26.96 -16.04 -12.99
CA ALA A 397 -28.00 -15.87 -11.98
C ALA A 397 -29.41 -15.68 -12.57
N GLY A 398 -29.59 -15.82 -13.89
CA GLY A 398 -30.88 -15.82 -14.56
C GLY A 398 -31.35 -14.47 -15.10
N TRP A 399 -30.53 -13.42 -15.05
CA TRP A 399 -30.88 -12.09 -15.58
C TRP A 399 -31.16 -12.12 -17.09
N GLN A 400 -32.31 -11.58 -17.49
CA GLN A 400 -32.79 -11.53 -18.87
C GLN A 400 -32.79 -10.13 -19.50
N GLY A 401 -32.35 -9.11 -18.76
CA GLY A 401 -32.36 -7.71 -19.22
C GLY A 401 -33.27 -6.80 -18.39
N GLU A 402 -33.72 -7.26 -17.22
CA GLU A 402 -34.45 -6.48 -16.24
C GLU A 402 -33.60 -5.31 -15.69
N ASP A 403 -34.27 -4.34 -15.08
CA ASP A 403 -33.58 -3.25 -14.37
C ASP A 403 -32.94 -3.77 -13.08
N LEU A 404 -31.73 -3.32 -12.79
CA LEU A 404 -30.93 -3.82 -11.67
C LEU A 404 -31.20 -2.99 -10.41
N VAL A 405 -31.31 -3.67 -9.27
CA VAL A 405 -31.43 -3.04 -7.95
C VAL A 405 -30.33 -3.58 -7.04
N LEU A 406 -29.35 -2.74 -6.72
CA LEU A 406 -28.23 -3.08 -5.87
C LEU A 406 -28.57 -2.80 -4.40
N LEU A 407 -28.63 -3.86 -3.58
CA LEU A 407 -29.01 -3.80 -2.16
C LEU A 407 -27.83 -3.52 -1.22
N ALA A 408 -26.63 -3.32 -1.78
CA ALA A 408 -25.41 -3.12 -1.01
C ALA A 408 -25.39 -1.72 -0.36
N GLY A 409 -25.22 -1.69 0.97
CA GLY A 409 -24.95 -0.45 1.70
C GLY A 409 -23.49 -0.03 1.55
N TYR A 410 -23.23 1.28 1.63
CA TYR A 410 -21.89 1.85 1.47
C TYR A 410 -21.78 3.21 2.18
N PRO A 411 -20.57 3.62 2.63
CA PRO A 411 -20.39 4.87 3.35
C PRO A 411 -20.49 6.10 2.43
N GLY A 412 -20.87 7.25 3.01
CA GLY A 412 -20.88 8.55 2.32
C GLY A 412 -19.62 8.89 1.52
N SER A 413 -18.44 8.54 2.04
CA SER A 413 -17.15 8.80 1.39
C SER A 413 -16.95 8.04 0.07
N ALA A 414 -17.62 6.90 -0.12
CA ALA A 414 -17.52 6.08 -1.33
C ALA A 414 -18.50 6.49 -2.44
N ALA A 415 -19.42 7.43 -2.17
CA ALA A 415 -20.59 7.67 -3.00
C ALA A 415 -20.30 8.20 -4.41
N SER A 416 -19.29 9.07 -4.58
CA SER A 416 -18.93 9.58 -5.91
C SER A 416 -18.32 8.46 -6.75
N ARG A 417 -17.29 7.80 -6.21
CA ARG A 417 -16.55 6.76 -6.92
C ARG A 417 -17.42 5.53 -7.22
N LEU A 418 -18.34 5.15 -6.33
CA LEU A 418 -19.33 4.10 -6.61
C LEU A 418 -20.24 4.45 -7.79
N ARG A 419 -20.67 5.71 -7.91
CA ARG A 419 -21.50 6.15 -9.04
C ARG A 419 -20.75 6.13 -10.36
N ASP A 420 -19.53 6.68 -10.37
CA ASP A 420 -18.69 6.74 -11.55
C ASP A 420 -18.37 5.32 -12.04
N TYR A 421 -17.88 4.48 -11.13
CA TYR A 421 -17.57 3.07 -11.38
C TYR A 421 -18.81 2.28 -11.80
N GLY A 422 -19.93 2.40 -11.09
CA GLY A 422 -21.16 1.68 -11.40
C GLY A 422 -21.74 2.07 -12.76
N THR A 423 -21.65 3.34 -13.14
CA THR A 423 -22.08 3.84 -14.46
C THR A 423 -21.22 3.23 -15.57
N GLN A 424 -19.90 3.24 -15.41
CA GLN A 424 -18.99 2.64 -16.39
C GLN A 424 -19.15 1.11 -16.46
N LEU A 425 -19.23 0.43 -15.32
CA LEU A 425 -19.34 -1.03 -15.25
C LEU A 425 -20.64 -1.55 -15.90
N THR A 426 -21.71 -0.77 -15.82
CA THR A 426 -23.02 -1.13 -16.39
C THR A 426 -23.27 -0.52 -17.77
N SER A 427 -22.31 0.24 -18.30
CA SER A 427 -22.34 0.73 -19.68
C SER A 427 -22.37 -0.47 -20.64
N GLY A 428 -23.49 -0.63 -21.36
CA GLY A 428 -23.73 -1.77 -22.25
C GLY A 428 -24.72 -2.82 -21.72
N LEU A 429 -25.14 -2.79 -20.45
CA LEU A 429 -26.20 -3.69 -19.96
C LEU A 429 -27.60 -3.33 -20.47
N ARG A 430 -27.80 -2.08 -20.94
CA ARG A 430 -29.11 -1.53 -21.40
C ARG A 430 -30.22 -1.65 -20.34
N ALA A 431 -29.84 -1.58 -19.06
CA ALA A 431 -30.73 -1.65 -17.91
C ALA A 431 -30.55 -0.41 -17.02
N GLN A 432 -31.62 0.04 -16.40
CA GLN A 432 -31.54 1.06 -15.34
C GLN A 432 -30.99 0.41 -14.09
N VAL A 433 -30.06 1.09 -13.43
CA VAL A 433 -29.45 0.59 -12.21
C VAL A 433 -29.79 1.52 -11.06
N TRP A 434 -30.40 0.94 -10.03
CA TRP A 434 -30.81 1.61 -8.82
C TRP A 434 -29.93 1.17 -7.66
N ILE A 435 -29.42 2.13 -6.90
CA ILE A 435 -28.57 1.94 -5.74
C ILE A 435 -29.21 2.59 -4.52
N LEU A 436 -28.86 2.11 -3.33
CA LEU A 436 -29.21 2.77 -2.07
C LEU A 436 -28.52 4.14 -1.98
N PRO A 437 -29.09 5.13 -1.28
CA PRO A 437 -28.35 6.29 -0.82
C PRO A 437 -27.15 5.89 0.07
N PRO A 438 -26.14 6.75 0.22
CA PRO A 438 -25.06 6.49 1.16
C PRO A 438 -25.60 6.35 2.58
N ASP A 439 -25.00 5.43 3.35
CA ASP A 439 -25.38 5.09 4.73
C ASP A 439 -26.81 4.54 4.91
N ALA A 440 -27.53 4.29 3.81
CA ALA A 440 -28.85 3.66 3.84
C ALA A 440 -28.74 2.12 3.85
N ASP A 441 -29.80 1.49 4.33
CA ASP A 441 -29.99 0.04 4.36
C ASP A 441 -31.28 -0.36 3.61
N VAL A 442 -31.54 -1.66 3.54
CA VAL A 442 -32.76 -2.21 2.94
C VAL A 442 -33.49 -3.10 3.93
N GLU A 443 -34.79 -2.86 4.04
CA GLU A 443 -35.74 -3.72 4.72
C GLU A 443 -36.74 -4.32 3.73
N SER A 444 -37.48 -5.35 4.15
CA SER A 444 -38.57 -5.93 3.37
C SER A 444 -39.92 -5.37 3.82
N LEU A 445 -40.66 -4.76 2.89
CA LEU A 445 -42.04 -4.30 3.10
C LEU A 445 -42.95 -4.94 2.05
N ASP A 446 -43.90 -5.77 2.49
CA ASP A 446 -44.86 -6.49 1.63
C ASP A 446 -44.21 -7.26 0.46
N GLY A 447 -43.02 -7.80 0.70
CA GLY A 447 -42.23 -8.52 -0.29
C GLY A 447 -41.42 -7.65 -1.25
N ALA A 448 -41.49 -6.33 -1.14
CA ALA A 448 -40.64 -5.40 -1.86
C ALA A 448 -39.42 -4.96 -1.02
N ALA A 449 -38.34 -4.59 -1.71
CA ALA A 449 -37.19 -3.95 -1.10
C ALA A 449 -37.50 -2.47 -0.82
N ARG A 450 -37.34 -2.06 0.44
CA ARG A 450 -37.55 -0.68 0.88
C ARG A 450 -36.24 -0.09 1.40
N ALA A 451 -35.77 0.99 0.77
CA ALA A 451 -34.60 1.74 1.20
C ALA A 451 -34.94 2.57 2.44
N VAL A 452 -34.13 2.45 3.48
CA VAL A 452 -34.30 3.16 4.76
C VAL A 452 -32.99 3.78 5.24
N ASP A 453 -33.05 4.90 5.95
CA ASP A 453 -31.89 5.43 6.67
C ASP A 453 -31.59 4.64 7.96
N ARG A 454 -30.56 5.05 8.69
CA ARG A 454 -30.18 4.46 9.99
C ARG A 454 -31.27 4.49 11.05
N ASP A 455 -32.25 5.39 10.91
CA ASP A 455 -33.37 5.57 11.83
C ASP A 455 -34.62 4.78 11.36
N GLY A 456 -34.48 3.98 10.29
CA GLY A 456 -35.57 3.21 9.69
C GLY A 456 -36.56 4.05 8.87
N ARG A 457 -36.22 5.31 8.56
CA ARG A 457 -37.10 6.19 7.77
C ARG A 457 -36.90 5.92 6.29
N PRO A 458 -37.96 5.92 5.46
CA PRO A 458 -37.83 5.68 4.04
C PRO A 458 -36.97 6.76 3.37
N VAL A 459 -36.05 6.34 2.50
CA VAL A 459 -35.23 7.22 1.67
C VAL A 459 -35.33 6.83 0.20
N ASP A 460 -35.09 7.77 -0.71
CA ASP A 460 -35.27 7.51 -2.13
C ASP A 460 -34.11 6.73 -2.76
N TRP A 461 -34.44 5.68 -3.53
CA TRP A 461 -33.47 4.99 -4.37
C TRP A 461 -32.83 5.96 -5.37
N GLN A 462 -31.52 5.81 -5.59
CA GLN A 462 -30.76 6.65 -6.50
C GLN A 462 -30.49 5.89 -7.80
N ARG A 463 -30.68 6.56 -8.94
CA ARG A 463 -30.38 6.00 -10.27
C ARG A 463 -28.94 6.34 -10.64
N LEU A 464 -28.16 5.37 -11.14
CA LEU A 464 -26.77 5.59 -11.55
C LEU A 464 -26.65 6.46 -12.80
N ASP A 465 -27.44 6.17 -13.84
CA ASP A 465 -27.38 6.93 -15.10
C ASP A 465 -28.57 7.91 -15.22
N PRO A 466 -28.34 9.23 -15.12
CA PRO A 466 -29.38 10.22 -15.32
C PRO A 466 -29.73 10.47 -16.79
N GLY A 467 -28.90 10.04 -17.75
CA GLY A 467 -28.94 10.45 -19.16
C GLY A 467 -30.07 9.87 -20.00
N GLU A 468 -30.63 8.71 -19.63
CA GLU A 468 -31.78 8.17 -20.37
C GLU A 468 -33.10 8.87 -19.98
N PRO A 469 -33.84 9.46 -20.95
CA PRO A 469 -35.04 10.25 -20.69
C PRO A 469 -36.26 9.40 -20.27
N GLN A 470 -36.24 8.08 -20.52
CA GLN A 470 -37.38 7.22 -20.22
C GLN A 470 -37.27 6.53 -18.85
N ARG A 471 -37.69 7.21 -17.78
CA ARG A 471 -37.84 6.58 -16.46
C ARG A 471 -38.88 5.44 -16.53
N ARG A 472 -38.50 4.22 -16.13
CA ARG A 472 -39.40 3.07 -15.98
C ARG A 472 -39.89 2.93 -14.55
N TRP A 473 -39.06 3.32 -13.59
CA TRP A 473 -39.33 3.25 -12.16
C TRP A 473 -39.21 4.63 -11.51
N ARG A 474 -39.92 4.79 -10.39
CA ARG A 474 -39.71 5.88 -9.43
C ARG A 474 -39.65 5.30 -8.02
N SER A 475 -38.93 5.97 -7.13
CA SER A 475 -38.97 5.67 -5.70
C SER A 475 -40.20 6.33 -5.08
N GLU A 476 -40.98 5.56 -4.31
CA GLU A 476 -42.13 6.04 -3.56
C GLU A 476 -42.08 5.42 -2.16
N ASN A 477 -41.88 6.26 -1.12
CA ASN A 477 -41.68 5.81 0.26
C ASN A 477 -40.57 4.76 0.43
N GLY A 478 -39.48 4.92 -0.33
CA GLY A 478 -38.34 4.01 -0.36
C GLY A 478 -38.58 2.71 -1.12
N VAL A 479 -39.71 2.54 -1.81
CA VAL A 479 -39.99 1.36 -2.66
C VAL A 479 -39.99 1.76 -4.13
N LEU A 480 -39.33 0.98 -4.99
CA LEU A 480 -39.41 1.19 -6.44
C LEU A 480 -40.79 0.76 -6.96
N VAL A 481 -41.49 1.67 -7.63
CA VAL A 481 -42.78 1.45 -8.28
C VAL A 481 -42.70 1.77 -9.77
N ALA A 482 -43.38 0.97 -10.59
CA ALA A 482 -43.42 1.17 -12.03
C ALA A 482 -44.18 2.46 -12.36
N ILE A 483 -43.65 3.27 -13.28
CA ILE A 483 -44.34 4.45 -13.78
C ILE A 483 -45.36 3.97 -14.81
N ASP A 484 -46.64 4.05 -14.46
CA ASP A 484 -47.72 3.71 -15.37
C ASP A 484 -47.72 4.68 -16.57
N ARG A 485 -47.31 4.19 -17.74
CA ARG A 485 -47.28 4.97 -18.99
C ARG A 485 -48.67 5.17 -19.58
N SER A 486 -49.69 4.45 -19.10
CA SER A 486 -51.06 4.57 -19.61
C SER A 486 -51.79 5.79 -19.06
N ALA A 487 -51.32 6.36 -17.94
CA ALA A 487 -51.85 7.59 -17.35
C ALA A 487 -51.25 8.87 -17.97
N ARG A 488 -51.14 8.93 -19.31
CA ARG A 488 -51.02 10.24 -19.96
C ARG A 488 -52.35 10.97 -19.75
N PRO A 489 -52.39 12.17 -19.15
CA PRO A 489 -53.61 12.94 -19.12
C PRO A 489 -54.03 13.14 -20.57
N SER A 490 -55.25 12.73 -20.92
CA SER A 490 -55.88 13.09 -22.18
C SER A 490 -55.87 14.61 -22.27
N ALA A 491 -54.88 15.14 -22.97
CA ALA A 491 -54.86 16.53 -23.36
C ALA A 491 -56.08 16.74 -24.27
N VAL A 492 -57.00 17.54 -23.74
CA VAL A 492 -58.07 18.30 -24.39
C VAL A 492 -58.04 18.20 -25.91
N ALA A 493 -59.15 17.73 -26.45
CA ALA A 493 -59.50 17.67 -27.86
C ALA A 493 -59.10 18.96 -28.61
N GLY A 494 -57.98 18.89 -29.33
CA GLY A 494 -57.52 19.88 -30.30
C GLY A 494 -57.42 19.22 -31.67
N ARG A 495 -58.55 19.20 -32.37
CA ARG A 495 -58.76 19.06 -33.83
C ARG A 495 -57.51 18.71 -34.66
N ALA A 496 -57.42 17.46 -35.11
CA ALA A 496 -56.49 17.04 -36.17
C ALA A 496 -57.09 17.39 -37.56
N PRO A 497 -56.27 17.80 -38.56
CA PRO A 497 -56.65 17.76 -39.96
C PRO A 497 -56.42 16.35 -40.54
N GLU A 498 -57.41 15.90 -41.32
CA GLU A 498 -57.42 14.64 -42.05
C GLU A 498 -56.26 14.52 -43.05
N ARG A 499 -55.65 13.33 -43.10
CA ARG A 499 -54.99 12.82 -44.32
C ARG A 499 -55.15 11.30 -44.43
N PRO A 500 -55.14 10.76 -45.66
CA PRO A 500 -55.96 9.60 -46.02
C PRO A 500 -55.25 8.27 -45.87
N LEU A 501 -56.08 7.25 -45.69
CA LEU A 501 -55.77 5.82 -45.62
C LEU A 501 -55.14 5.29 -46.92
N ASP A 502 -54.08 4.50 -46.76
CA ASP A 502 -53.51 3.61 -47.78
C ASP A 502 -53.84 2.15 -47.40
N PRO A 503 -54.66 1.41 -48.18
CA PRO A 503 -55.06 0.04 -47.84
C PRO A 503 -54.23 -0.97 -48.63
N GLY A 504 -53.35 -1.72 -47.96
CA GLY A 504 -52.73 -2.87 -48.62
C GLY A 504 -51.60 -3.57 -47.89
N ARG A 505 -51.88 -4.36 -46.83
CA ARG A 505 -51.04 -5.55 -46.54
C ARG A 505 -51.75 -6.59 -45.66
N PRO A 506 -51.90 -7.85 -46.11
CA PRO A 506 -52.55 -8.90 -45.33
C PRO A 506 -51.59 -9.52 -44.30
N ALA A 507 -52.15 -9.80 -43.11
CA ALA A 507 -51.50 -10.46 -41.99
C ALA A 507 -51.41 -11.99 -42.22
N ARG A 508 -50.27 -12.58 -41.84
CA ARG A 508 -50.06 -14.04 -41.72
C ARG A 508 -50.22 -14.45 -40.24
N PRO A 509 -50.98 -15.50 -39.92
CA PRO A 509 -51.00 -16.07 -38.58
C PRO A 509 -49.89 -17.10 -38.41
N SER A 510 -49.16 -17.04 -37.29
CA SER A 510 -48.30 -18.14 -36.84
C SER A 510 -48.79 -18.61 -35.48
N ALA A 511 -49.51 -19.74 -35.51
CA ALA A 511 -49.82 -20.55 -34.35
C ALA A 511 -48.56 -21.28 -33.86
N ARG A 512 -48.34 -21.32 -32.55
CA ARG A 512 -47.40 -22.24 -31.90
C ARG A 512 -48.18 -23.18 -30.97
N PRO A 513 -47.87 -24.49 -30.93
CA PRO A 513 -48.60 -25.46 -30.12
C PRO A 513 -48.18 -25.39 -28.64
N GLY A 514 -49.16 -25.55 -27.74
CA GLY A 514 -48.96 -25.64 -26.30
C GLY A 514 -48.33 -26.97 -25.86
N LEU A 515 -47.46 -26.89 -24.86
CA LEU A 515 -47.01 -28.02 -24.05
C LEU A 515 -47.95 -28.21 -22.84
N PRO A 516 -48.22 -29.45 -22.41
CA PRO A 516 -49.05 -29.73 -21.25
C PRO A 516 -48.31 -29.49 -19.91
N PRO A 517 -49.04 -29.20 -18.82
CA PRO A 517 -48.47 -28.93 -17.50
C PRO A 517 -48.00 -30.22 -16.81
N GLN A 518 -46.81 -30.17 -16.19
CA GLN A 518 -46.32 -31.19 -15.26
C GLN A 518 -47.01 -31.06 -13.88
N PRO A 519 -47.40 -32.18 -13.24
CA PRO A 519 -47.97 -32.17 -11.89
C PRO A 519 -46.89 -31.98 -10.81
N PRO A 520 -47.21 -31.32 -9.68
CA PRO A 520 -46.27 -31.09 -8.59
C PRO A 520 -46.03 -32.35 -7.74
N THR A 521 -44.76 -32.61 -7.43
CA THR A 521 -44.30 -33.62 -6.48
C THR A 521 -44.58 -33.17 -5.04
N PRO A 522 -45.17 -34.01 -4.16
CA PRO A 522 -45.39 -33.64 -2.76
C PRO A 522 -44.08 -33.71 -1.97
N ALA A 523 -43.70 -32.60 -1.34
CA ALA A 523 -42.60 -32.54 -0.39
C ALA A 523 -43.09 -32.98 1.00
N THR A 524 -42.48 -34.04 1.51
CA THR A 524 -42.66 -34.56 2.87
C THR A 524 -42.04 -33.60 3.88
N SER A 525 -42.88 -32.95 4.69
CA SER A 525 -42.46 -32.09 5.80
C SER A 525 -42.17 -32.93 7.04
N SER A 526 -40.90 -33.00 7.44
CA SER A 526 -40.50 -33.48 8.76
C SER A 526 -40.56 -32.34 9.79
N PRO A 527 -41.04 -32.59 11.02
CA PRO A 527 -41.15 -31.57 12.06
C PRO A 527 -39.77 -31.25 12.64
N VAL A 528 -39.43 -29.96 12.63
CA VAL A 528 -38.23 -29.39 13.28
C VAL A 528 -38.44 -29.43 14.80
N PRO A 529 -37.51 -29.99 15.59
CA PRO A 529 -37.63 -30.02 17.05
C PRO A 529 -37.44 -28.62 17.66
N SER A 530 -38.36 -28.27 18.56
CA SER A 530 -38.36 -27.03 19.33
C SER A 530 -37.05 -26.84 20.09
N ARG A 531 -36.34 -25.74 19.77
CA ARG A 531 -35.08 -25.34 20.41
C ARG A 531 -35.38 -24.81 21.83
N PRO A 532 -34.68 -25.28 22.87
CA PRO A 532 -34.92 -24.84 24.24
C PRO A 532 -34.52 -23.37 24.42
N ALA A 533 -35.31 -22.66 25.22
CA ALA A 533 -35.11 -21.27 25.58
C ALA A 533 -33.74 -21.08 26.27
N VAL A 534 -32.85 -20.31 25.63
CA VAL A 534 -31.56 -19.94 26.20
C VAL A 534 -31.80 -18.84 27.24
N SER A 535 -31.62 -19.18 28.51
CA SER A 535 -31.60 -18.21 29.60
C SER A 535 -30.51 -17.17 29.33
N ARG A 536 -30.93 -15.90 29.21
CA ARG A 536 -30.02 -14.75 29.03
C ARG A 536 -29.12 -14.63 30.26
N THR A 537 -27.84 -14.95 30.09
CA THR A 537 -26.78 -14.63 31.06
C THR A 537 -26.74 -13.11 31.27
N PRO A 538 -26.63 -12.61 32.52
CA PRO A 538 -26.56 -11.18 32.79
C PRO A 538 -25.41 -10.52 32.02
N ALA A 539 -25.72 -9.44 31.31
CA ALA A 539 -24.73 -8.68 30.53
C ALA A 539 -23.63 -8.13 31.46
N GLY A 540 -22.38 -8.39 31.13
CA GLY A 540 -21.23 -7.77 31.80
C GLY A 540 -21.22 -6.24 31.64
N PRO A 541 -20.39 -5.52 32.40
CA PRO A 541 -20.31 -4.06 32.33
C PRO A 541 -19.87 -3.60 30.93
N ASP A 542 -20.65 -2.69 30.33
CA ASP A 542 -20.28 -2.04 29.07
C ASP A 542 -19.03 -1.18 29.27
N LEU A 543 -17.97 -1.51 28.54
CA LEU A 543 -16.73 -0.74 28.55
C LEU A 543 -16.92 0.58 27.78
N PRO A 544 -16.41 1.72 28.29
CA PRO A 544 -16.61 3.01 27.65
C PRO A 544 -15.90 3.10 26.30
N VAL A 545 -16.58 3.63 25.28
CA VAL A 545 -15.95 3.89 23.98
C VAL A 545 -15.14 5.18 24.04
N GLY A 546 -13.89 5.16 23.58
CA GLY A 546 -13.06 6.36 23.45
C GLY A 546 -13.64 7.34 22.43
N ALA A 547 -13.62 8.64 22.75
CA ALA A 547 -13.97 9.68 21.80
C ALA A 547 -12.87 9.82 20.74
N THR A 548 -13.26 10.06 19.48
CA THR A 548 -12.30 10.34 18.41
C THR A 548 -11.65 11.70 18.67
N PRO A 549 -10.32 11.78 18.89
CA PRO A 549 -9.66 13.05 19.13
C PRO A 549 -9.57 13.86 17.83
N PRO A 550 -9.51 15.20 17.92
CA PRO A 550 -9.04 16.03 16.81
C PRO A 550 -7.60 15.63 16.46
N LEU A 551 -7.24 15.74 15.18
CA LEU A 551 -5.91 15.39 14.68
C LEU A 551 -5.17 16.65 14.24
N VAL A 552 -3.86 16.68 14.48
CA VAL A 552 -2.97 17.75 14.06
C VAL A 552 -1.65 17.19 13.55
N THR A 553 -1.11 17.74 12.46
CA THR A 553 0.24 17.39 12.00
C THR A 553 1.28 17.79 13.04
N ALA A 554 2.19 16.88 13.39
CA ALA A 554 3.22 17.16 14.38
C ALA A 554 4.11 18.37 13.96
N ARG A 555 4.16 19.40 14.81
CA ARG A 555 4.86 20.67 14.52
C ARG A 555 6.39 20.54 14.34
N ARG A 556 6.99 19.48 14.88
CA ARG A 556 8.44 19.20 14.83
C ARG A 556 8.65 17.75 14.46
N GLY A 557 9.83 17.43 13.91
CA GLY A 557 10.24 16.06 13.68
C GLY A 557 10.18 15.28 15.00
N LEU A 558 9.31 14.28 15.07
CA LEU A 558 9.17 13.43 16.25
C LEU A 558 10.19 12.30 16.18
N ARG A 559 10.84 11.98 17.29
CA ARG A 559 11.73 10.81 17.38
C ARG A 559 10.90 9.58 17.74
N HIS A 560 10.08 9.09 16.80
CA HIS A 560 9.23 7.92 17.03
C HIS A 560 10.01 6.59 16.96
N GLY A 561 11.13 6.53 16.24
CA GLY A 561 12.02 5.36 16.17
C GLY A 561 11.69 4.36 15.03
N ILE A 562 10.65 4.67 14.26
CA ILE A 562 10.16 3.87 13.13
C ILE A 562 10.61 4.56 11.85
N ASP A 563 11.28 3.86 10.94
CA ASP A 563 11.88 4.45 9.73
C ASP A 563 10.88 4.68 8.59
N TRP A 564 9.87 3.82 8.48
CA TRP A 564 8.79 3.95 7.49
C TRP A 564 7.71 4.95 7.88
N LEU A 565 7.67 5.42 9.13
CA LEU A 565 6.71 6.44 9.56
C LEU A 565 7.22 7.84 9.21
N ALA A 566 6.34 8.70 8.67
CA ALA A 566 6.70 10.07 8.33
C ALA A 566 7.24 10.83 9.55
N ALA A 567 8.26 11.68 9.36
CA ALA A 567 8.89 12.42 10.45
C ALA A 567 7.93 13.37 11.21
N ARG A 568 6.81 13.75 10.56
CA ARG A 568 5.75 14.60 11.11
C ARG A 568 4.38 13.97 10.83
N PRO A 569 4.03 12.87 11.50
CA PRO A 569 2.76 12.21 11.28
C PRO A 569 1.60 13.06 11.83
N GLU A 570 0.36 12.75 11.45
CA GLU A 570 -0.80 13.29 12.13
C GLU A 570 -0.98 12.60 13.48
N VAL A 571 -1.17 13.41 14.52
CA VAL A 571 -1.23 12.95 15.90
C VAL A 571 -2.43 13.55 16.62
N ASN A 572 -2.87 12.91 17.70
CA ASN A 572 -3.97 13.42 18.52
C ASN A 572 -3.65 14.83 19.09
N GLU A 573 -4.56 15.78 18.91
CA GLU A 573 -4.44 17.13 19.47
C GLU A 573 -4.86 17.18 20.95
N GLU A 574 -5.83 16.34 21.32
CA GLU A 574 -6.37 16.22 22.69
C GLU A 574 -6.07 14.85 23.29
N PRO A 575 -6.10 14.70 24.64
CA PRO A 575 -5.96 13.39 25.28
C PRO A 575 -7.00 12.39 24.77
N VAL A 576 -6.57 11.16 24.47
CA VAL A 576 -7.45 10.09 23.97
C VAL A 576 -7.28 8.82 24.81
N ASP A 577 -8.40 8.15 25.12
CA ASP A 577 -8.37 6.82 25.73
C ASP A 577 -8.44 5.75 24.63
N LEU A 578 -7.47 4.83 24.64
CA LEU A 578 -7.35 3.74 23.68
C LEU A 578 -7.30 2.39 24.39
N TYR A 579 -7.67 1.34 23.67
CA TYR A 579 -7.64 -0.05 24.09
C TYR A 579 -6.50 -0.77 23.38
N VAL A 580 -5.59 -1.37 24.14
CA VAL A 580 -4.41 -2.10 23.65
C VAL A 580 -4.50 -3.53 24.14
N VAL A 581 -4.43 -4.49 23.22
CA VAL A 581 -4.34 -5.93 23.54
C VAL A 581 -2.88 -6.27 23.84
N CYS A 582 -2.63 -7.04 24.91
CA CYS A 582 -1.29 -7.50 25.25
C CYS A 582 -1.26 -8.92 25.81
N GLY A 583 -0.20 -9.67 25.52
CA GLY A 583 -0.01 -11.05 26.01
C GLY A 583 0.56 -11.17 27.42
N CYS A 584 0.46 -10.14 28.27
CA CYS A 584 0.92 -10.23 29.67
C CYS A 584 -0.01 -9.51 30.65
N PRO A 585 -0.03 -9.91 31.94
CA PRO A 585 -0.80 -9.23 32.97
C PRO A 585 -0.36 -7.78 33.20
N GLN A 586 -1.27 -6.99 33.77
CA GLN A 586 -1.06 -5.58 34.11
C GLN A 586 0.24 -5.30 34.88
N ALA A 587 0.49 -6.06 35.94
CA ALA A 587 1.65 -5.86 36.80
C ALA A 587 2.96 -6.02 36.01
N GLU A 588 3.01 -7.00 35.11
CA GLU A 588 4.15 -7.23 34.24
C GLU A 588 4.29 -6.14 33.17
N ALA A 589 3.18 -5.70 32.55
CA ALA A 589 3.19 -4.61 31.58
C ALA A 589 3.75 -3.31 32.18
N VAL A 590 3.41 -3.01 33.44
CA VAL A 590 3.91 -1.83 34.17
C VAL A 590 5.37 -2.00 34.58
N GLU A 591 5.74 -3.14 35.15
CA GLU A 591 7.09 -3.38 35.68
C GLU A 591 8.10 -3.57 34.56
N ARG A 592 7.77 -4.37 33.54
CA ARG A 592 8.66 -4.87 32.49
C ARG A 592 8.41 -4.28 31.11
N GLY A 593 7.31 -3.57 30.90
CA GLY A 593 6.86 -3.10 29.59
C GLY A 593 5.96 -4.12 28.88
N VAL A 594 5.14 -3.64 27.96
CA VAL A 594 4.24 -4.45 27.13
C VAL A 594 5.08 -5.26 26.13
N PRO A 595 4.98 -6.60 26.10
CA PRO A 595 5.68 -7.42 25.14
C PRO A 595 5.13 -7.16 23.73
N THR A 596 6.01 -6.79 22.82
CA THR A 596 5.69 -6.60 21.40
C THR A 596 6.92 -6.89 20.55
N PRO A 597 6.76 -7.49 19.36
CA PRO A 597 7.85 -7.61 18.42
C PRO A 597 8.20 -6.27 17.77
N HIS A 598 7.32 -5.27 17.82
CA HIS A 598 7.49 -4.01 17.07
C HIS A 598 7.95 -2.85 17.95
N LEU A 599 8.47 -1.78 17.32
CA LEU A 599 8.74 -0.51 17.99
C LEU A 599 7.48 0.35 18.27
N PHE A 600 6.29 -0.25 18.29
CA PHE A 600 5.02 0.41 18.57
C PHE A 600 3.99 -0.56 19.17
N LEU A 601 2.89 0.01 19.66
CA LEU A 601 1.64 -0.71 19.98
C LEU A 601 0.52 -0.20 19.06
N VAL A 602 -0.52 -1.00 18.89
CA VAL A 602 -1.76 -0.61 18.22
C VAL A 602 -2.84 -0.42 19.27
N GLY A 603 -3.48 0.75 19.27
CA GLY A 603 -4.60 1.08 20.14
C GLY A 603 -5.88 1.33 19.35
N THR A 604 -7.02 0.87 19.84
CA THR A 604 -8.34 1.11 19.23
C THR A 604 -9.22 1.96 20.14
N LEU A 605 -10.13 2.77 19.59
CA LEU A 605 -11.08 3.53 20.42
C LEU A 605 -12.15 2.64 21.08
N ARG A 606 -12.48 1.52 20.43
CA ARG A 606 -13.43 0.53 20.93
C ARG A 606 -12.69 -0.71 21.43
N PRO A 607 -13.10 -1.27 22.58
CA PRO A 607 -12.55 -2.55 23.02
C PRO A 607 -12.94 -3.65 22.02
N PRO A 608 -12.04 -4.59 21.70
CA PRO A 608 -12.40 -5.76 20.91
C PRO A 608 -13.43 -6.61 21.66
N ALA A 609 -14.19 -7.42 20.92
CA ALA A 609 -15.11 -8.35 21.55
C ALA A 609 -14.30 -9.36 22.40
N PRO A 610 -14.72 -9.70 23.63
CA PRO A 610 -13.96 -10.61 24.49
C PRO A 610 -13.62 -11.95 23.81
N GLY A 611 -14.52 -12.47 22.98
CA GLY A 611 -14.34 -13.73 22.26
C GLY A 611 -13.34 -13.70 21.11
N THR A 612 -12.81 -12.52 20.73
CA THR A 612 -11.75 -12.40 19.72
C THR A 612 -10.35 -12.42 20.33
N LEU A 613 -10.23 -12.36 21.66
CA LEU A 613 -8.95 -12.39 22.36
C LEU A 613 -8.51 -13.84 22.59
N ALA A 614 -7.22 -14.10 22.39
CA ALA A 614 -6.61 -15.40 22.65
C ALA A 614 -6.47 -15.66 24.16
N ALA A 615 -6.36 -16.94 24.52
CA ALA A 615 -6.13 -17.33 25.91
C ALA A 615 -4.80 -16.74 26.42
N GLY A 616 -4.85 -15.99 27.53
CA GLY A 616 -3.68 -15.30 28.10
C GLY A 616 -3.47 -13.88 27.58
N GLU A 617 -4.33 -13.40 26.67
CA GLU A 617 -4.36 -11.98 26.32
C GLU A 617 -5.16 -11.18 27.34
N HIS A 618 -4.67 -9.96 27.59
CA HIS A 618 -5.27 -8.99 28.48
C HIS A 618 -5.57 -7.72 27.69
N LEU A 619 -6.57 -6.97 28.15
CA LEU A 619 -6.93 -5.69 27.54
C LEU A 619 -6.50 -4.54 28.44
N LEU A 620 -5.67 -3.64 27.94
CA LEU A 620 -5.26 -2.42 28.62
C LEU A 620 -6.05 -1.24 28.08
N ARG A 621 -6.63 -0.42 28.96
CA ARG A 621 -7.11 0.92 28.62
C ARG A 621 -6.04 1.92 28.99
N VAL A 622 -5.55 2.64 28.00
CA VAL A 622 -4.47 3.61 28.13
C VAL A 622 -4.97 5.00 27.78
N ARG A 623 -4.54 6.02 28.52
CA ARG A 623 -4.72 7.43 28.18
C ARG A 623 -3.47 7.92 27.49
N VAL A 624 -3.63 8.55 26.34
CA VAL A 624 -2.55 9.09 25.53
C VAL A 624 -2.67 10.60 25.48
N GLU A 625 -1.69 11.29 26.05
CA GLU A 625 -1.62 12.76 26.03
C GLU A 625 -1.41 13.31 24.60
N PRO A 626 -1.68 14.60 24.35
CA PRO A 626 -1.52 15.23 23.04
C PRO A 626 -0.20 14.90 22.34
N GLY A 627 -0.31 14.52 21.07
CA GLY A 627 0.78 14.17 20.18
C GLY A 627 1.46 12.83 20.50
N GLY A 628 0.77 11.92 21.17
CA GLY A 628 1.29 10.61 21.57
C GLY A 628 0.76 9.44 20.72
N ALA A 629 -0.44 9.59 20.13
CA ALA A 629 -1.09 8.63 19.25
C ALA A 629 -1.03 9.14 17.81
N VAL A 630 -0.58 8.28 16.90
CA VAL A 630 -0.51 8.54 15.46
C VAL A 630 -1.72 7.93 14.79
N ASP A 631 -2.44 8.71 14.00
CA ASP A 631 -3.59 8.22 13.25
C ASP A 631 -3.15 7.32 12.10
N THR A 632 -3.67 6.10 12.03
CA THR A 632 -3.25 5.13 11.01
C THR A 632 -3.76 5.49 9.62
N SER A 633 -4.87 6.23 9.52
CA SER A 633 -5.39 6.67 8.22
C SER A 633 -4.52 7.76 7.56
N SER A 634 -3.70 8.45 8.36
CA SER A 634 -2.71 9.42 7.87
C SER A 634 -1.41 8.80 7.34
N ILE A 635 -1.21 7.48 7.52
CA ILE A 635 0.01 6.79 7.07
C ILE A 635 -0.09 6.55 5.57
N ASN A 636 0.65 7.35 4.82
CA ASN A 636 0.70 7.39 3.36
C ASN A 636 2.02 6.83 2.79
N VAL A 637 2.82 6.18 3.64
CA VAL A 637 4.09 5.52 3.26
C VAL A 637 3.86 4.01 3.17
N HIS A 638 4.66 3.29 2.38
CA HIS A 638 4.58 1.84 2.22
C HIS A 638 4.83 1.12 3.57
N GLU A 639 3.74 0.84 4.28
CA GLU A 639 3.76 0.08 5.52
C GLU A 639 4.20 -1.37 5.26
N PRO A 640 5.03 -1.96 6.14
CA PRO A 640 5.34 -3.39 6.05
C PRO A 640 4.05 -4.23 6.07
N PRO A 641 3.95 -5.35 5.32
CA PRO A 641 2.73 -6.17 5.24
C PRO A 641 2.16 -6.62 6.59
N VAL A 642 3.03 -6.89 7.58
CA VAL A 642 2.62 -7.23 8.95
C VAL A 642 1.85 -6.08 9.62
N VAL A 643 2.25 -4.83 9.34
CA VAL A 643 1.56 -3.63 9.82
C VAL A 643 0.23 -3.47 9.10
N GLN A 644 0.19 -3.67 7.78
CA GLN A 644 -1.08 -3.64 7.02
C GLN A 644 -2.09 -4.66 7.54
N ALA A 645 -1.64 -5.87 7.89
CA ALA A 645 -2.51 -6.90 8.49
C ALA A 645 -3.03 -6.47 9.87
N LEU A 646 -2.19 -5.84 10.71
CA LEU A 646 -2.59 -5.26 11.99
C LEU A 646 -3.57 -4.08 11.82
N LEU A 647 -3.48 -3.37 10.71
CA LEU A 647 -4.29 -2.18 10.38
C LEU A 647 -5.49 -2.49 9.47
N ALA A 648 -5.65 -3.75 9.03
CA ALA A 648 -6.73 -4.19 8.14
C ALA A 648 -8.14 -4.07 8.76
N ASN A 649 -8.24 -3.67 10.03
CA ASN A 649 -9.49 -3.27 10.67
C ASN A 649 -9.52 -1.73 10.81
N PRO A 650 -9.93 -1.00 9.74
CA PRO A 650 -9.68 0.43 9.60
C PRO A 650 -10.55 1.33 10.49
N GLU A 651 -11.47 0.78 11.28
CA GLU A 651 -12.29 1.62 12.16
C GLU A 651 -11.48 2.07 13.40
N LYS A 652 -10.74 3.17 13.20
CA LYS A 652 -10.14 4.05 14.22
C LYS A 652 -9.08 3.38 15.09
N ALA A 653 -8.09 2.76 14.43
CA ALA A 653 -6.85 2.34 15.04
C ALA A 653 -5.85 3.51 15.12
N TYR A 654 -4.96 3.46 16.11
CA TYR A 654 -3.90 4.41 16.33
C TYR A 654 -2.60 3.67 16.61
N LEU A 655 -1.49 4.13 16.05
CA LEU A 655 -0.17 3.67 16.45
C LEU A 655 0.30 4.43 17.68
N LEU A 656 0.96 3.71 18.59
CA LEU A 656 1.63 4.24 19.76
C LEU A 656 3.14 3.95 19.65
N PRO A 657 3.91 4.80 18.93
CA PRO A 657 5.34 4.57 18.73
C PRO A 657 6.12 4.60 20.04
N GLY A 658 7.14 3.74 20.16
CA GLY A 658 7.97 3.61 21.35
C GLY A 658 8.59 4.93 21.81
N GLY A 659 8.99 5.79 20.88
CA GLY A 659 9.51 7.13 21.18
C GLY A 659 8.48 8.13 21.73
N LEU A 660 7.19 7.84 21.61
CA LEU A 660 6.08 8.69 22.06
C LEU A 660 5.36 8.13 23.30
N LEU A 661 5.62 6.88 23.71
CA LEU A 661 4.97 6.25 24.86
C LEU A 661 5.23 6.93 26.21
N GLY A 662 6.20 7.84 26.30
CA GLY A 662 6.34 8.76 27.43
C GLY A 662 5.07 9.58 27.70
N ARG A 663 4.15 9.65 26.74
CA ARG A 663 2.83 10.31 26.78
C ARG A 663 1.66 9.36 27.06
N THR A 664 1.93 8.08 27.22
CA THR A 664 0.91 7.05 27.43
C THR A 664 0.90 6.61 28.89
N ARG A 665 -0.28 6.57 29.51
CA ARG A 665 -0.49 6.13 30.91
C ARG A 665 -1.55 5.05 30.95
N LEU A 666 -1.32 4.02 31.76
CA LEU A 666 -2.31 2.98 31.99
C LEU A 666 -3.42 3.50 32.90
N VAL A 667 -4.67 3.39 32.44
CA VAL A 667 -5.88 3.82 33.19
C VAL A 667 -6.55 2.64 33.86
N ALA A 668 -6.72 1.55 33.12
CA ALA A 668 -7.35 0.33 33.60
C ALA A 668 -6.80 -0.88 32.85
N SER A 669 -6.95 -2.06 33.43
CA SER A 669 -6.74 -3.33 32.73
C SER A 669 -7.89 -4.28 32.98
N TYR A 670 -8.16 -5.14 32.01
CA TYR A 670 -9.23 -6.11 32.05
C TYR A 670 -8.70 -7.49 31.71
N ASP A 671 -9.07 -8.47 32.52
CA ASP A 671 -8.92 -9.88 32.17
C ASP A 671 -10.15 -10.35 31.41
N VAL A 672 -9.97 -11.31 30.51
CA VAL A 672 -11.09 -12.03 29.88
C VAL A 672 -11.44 -13.23 30.74
N ALA A 673 -12.58 -13.18 31.40
CA ALA A 673 -13.11 -14.34 32.12
C ALA A 673 -13.48 -15.46 31.13
N ALA A 674 -13.45 -16.71 31.58
CA ALA A 674 -13.87 -17.87 30.78
C ALA A 674 -15.32 -17.75 30.25
N SER A 675 -16.15 -16.90 30.86
CA SER A 675 -17.49 -16.57 30.41
C SER A 675 -17.54 -15.63 29.19
N GLY A 676 -16.39 -15.18 28.66
CA GLY A 676 -16.34 -14.19 27.58
C GLY A 676 -16.71 -12.78 28.03
N HIS A 677 -16.41 -12.42 29.28
CA HIS A 677 -16.66 -11.08 29.82
C HIS A 677 -15.37 -10.44 30.35
N PHE A 678 -15.26 -9.12 30.21
CA PHE A 678 -14.16 -8.37 30.78
C PHE A 678 -14.35 -8.20 32.29
N THR A 679 -13.32 -8.52 33.06
CA THR A 679 -13.26 -8.27 34.50
C THR A 679 -12.21 -7.21 34.78
N ALA A 680 -12.65 -6.04 35.26
CA ALA A 680 -11.74 -4.93 35.57
C ALA A 680 -10.83 -5.27 36.75
N ARG A 681 -9.54 -4.92 36.65
CA ARG A 681 -8.61 -4.93 37.77
C ARG A 681 -8.37 -3.53 38.31
N ALA A 682 -8.28 -3.44 39.63
CA ALA A 682 -7.95 -2.20 40.32
C ALA A 682 -6.61 -1.65 39.81
N THR A 683 -6.64 -0.43 39.28
CA THR A 683 -5.45 0.26 38.76
C THR A 683 -5.25 1.55 39.57
N PRO A 684 -4.04 1.83 40.07
CA PRO A 684 -3.79 3.09 40.74
C PRO A 684 -3.96 4.26 39.75
N PRO A 685 -4.57 5.38 40.17
CA PRO A 685 -4.95 6.49 39.28
C PRO A 685 -3.76 7.21 38.62
N THR A 686 -2.53 7.03 39.14
CA THR A 686 -1.29 7.61 38.59
C THR A 686 -0.23 6.53 38.44
N GLY A 687 -0.28 5.78 37.34
CA GLY A 687 0.77 4.84 36.95
C GLY A 687 1.95 5.51 36.22
N PRO A 688 3.11 4.84 36.13
CA PRO A 688 4.22 5.30 35.30
C PRO A 688 3.84 5.32 33.80
N ALA A 689 4.68 5.95 32.99
CA ALA A 689 4.55 5.86 31.54
C ALA A 689 4.62 4.41 31.08
N LEU A 690 3.80 4.05 30.08
CA LEU A 690 3.86 2.73 29.47
C LEU A 690 5.21 2.55 28.76
N ALA A 691 5.75 1.34 28.78
CA ALA A 691 7.00 0.98 28.11
C ALA A 691 6.77 -0.21 27.16
N LEU A 692 7.63 -0.38 26.17
CA LEU A 692 7.73 -1.58 25.34
C LEU A 692 8.78 -2.52 25.90
N ARG A 693 8.52 -3.81 25.78
CA ARG A 693 9.53 -4.86 25.86
C ARG A 693 9.61 -5.55 24.51
N CYS A 694 10.75 -5.42 23.85
CA CYS A 694 10.97 -6.09 22.56
C CYS A 694 11.03 -7.60 22.77
N SER A 695 10.06 -8.34 22.22
CA SER A 695 9.97 -9.80 22.35
C SER A 695 9.17 -10.41 21.19
N GLY A 696 9.53 -11.63 20.79
CA GLY A 696 8.78 -12.35 19.76
C GLY A 696 8.96 -11.84 18.32
N ALA A 697 10.04 -11.11 18.03
CA ALA A 697 10.35 -10.65 16.68
C ALA A 697 10.55 -11.83 15.71
N GLU A 698 10.12 -11.67 14.46
CA GLU A 698 10.09 -12.75 13.45
C GLU A 698 11.47 -13.35 13.15
N HIS A 699 12.53 -12.55 13.29
CA HIS A 699 13.91 -13.03 13.14
C HIS A 699 14.38 -13.91 14.31
N GLY A 700 13.55 -14.14 15.34
CA GLY A 700 13.81 -15.07 16.45
C GLY A 700 14.90 -14.65 17.43
N ILE A 701 15.36 -13.40 17.41
CA ILE A 701 16.40 -12.91 18.34
C ILE A 701 15.69 -12.21 19.48
N GLU A 702 15.61 -12.89 20.63
CA GLU A 702 14.93 -12.36 21.81
C GLU A 702 15.54 -11.04 22.29
N GLY A 703 14.68 -10.08 22.64
CA GLY A 703 15.08 -8.76 23.12
C GLY A 703 15.35 -7.72 22.03
N LEU A 704 15.32 -8.09 20.74
CA LEU A 704 15.40 -7.13 19.62
C LEU A 704 14.01 -6.95 18.96
N PRO A 705 13.69 -5.74 18.48
CA PRO A 705 12.46 -5.50 17.71
C PRO A 705 12.58 -6.02 16.28
N SER A 706 11.45 -6.29 15.61
CA SER A 706 11.38 -6.60 14.18
C SER A 706 11.95 -5.46 13.32
N ASP A 707 11.78 -4.21 13.76
CA ASP A 707 12.28 -2.97 13.13
C ASP A 707 13.80 -2.77 13.34
N VAL A 708 14.60 -3.82 13.16
CA VAL A 708 16.07 -3.78 13.26
C VAL A 708 16.73 -3.24 11.99
N SER A 709 17.86 -2.55 12.18
CA SER A 709 18.75 -2.20 11.06
C SER A 709 19.40 -3.47 10.47
N ARG A 710 19.26 -3.67 9.16
CA ARG A 710 19.76 -4.87 8.47
C ARG A 710 21.12 -4.64 7.81
N TRP A 711 21.92 -5.70 7.73
CA TRP A 711 23.24 -5.73 7.11
C TRP A 711 23.40 -6.95 6.18
N PRO A 712 24.15 -6.84 5.08
CA PRO A 712 24.73 -5.62 4.51
C PRO A 712 23.67 -4.72 3.85
N TRP A 713 24.00 -3.45 3.63
CA TRP A 713 23.04 -2.41 3.21
C TRP A 713 23.07 -2.08 1.71
N GLU A 714 24.14 -2.43 0.99
CA GLU A 714 24.25 -2.18 -0.47
C GLU A 714 24.22 -3.46 -1.32
N HIS A 715 25.01 -4.46 -0.93
CA HIS A 715 25.27 -5.67 -1.71
C HIS A 715 25.73 -6.78 -0.77
N ASP A 716 25.73 -8.03 -1.25
CA ASP A 716 26.29 -9.17 -0.53
C ASP A 716 27.68 -8.86 0.00
N ALA A 717 27.94 -9.25 1.24
CA ALA A 717 29.20 -8.91 1.91
C ALA A 717 29.79 -10.12 2.60
N THR A 718 31.11 -10.12 2.71
CA THR A 718 31.83 -11.13 3.47
C THR A 718 31.75 -10.82 4.95
N ALA A 719 31.38 -11.83 5.74
CA ALA A 719 31.43 -11.81 7.19
C ALA A 719 32.16 -13.04 7.72
N TYR A 720 32.52 -13.00 9.00
CA TYR A 720 33.23 -14.09 9.65
C TYR A 720 32.49 -14.56 10.89
N ALA A 721 32.30 -15.87 11.04
CA ALA A 721 31.73 -16.46 12.24
C ALA A 721 32.79 -17.30 12.97
N LEU A 722 33.02 -17.02 14.24
CA LEU A 722 33.94 -17.79 15.07
C LEU A 722 33.15 -18.84 15.86
N LEU A 723 33.36 -20.10 15.52
CA LEU A 723 32.75 -21.23 16.20
C LEU A 723 33.75 -21.77 17.24
N PRO A 724 33.38 -21.92 18.52
CA PRO A 724 34.13 -22.79 19.42
C PRO A 724 34.18 -24.21 18.83
N GLY A 725 34.97 -25.12 19.40
CA GLY A 725 35.02 -26.53 18.98
C GLY A 725 33.62 -27.20 18.91
N PRO A 726 33.50 -28.52 18.69
CA PRO A 726 32.31 -29.20 18.15
C PRO A 726 30.93 -29.03 18.87
N LYS A 727 30.79 -28.18 19.87
CA LYS A 727 29.51 -27.73 20.43
C LYS A 727 29.29 -26.25 20.10
N VAL A 728 28.42 -25.96 19.12
CA VAL A 728 27.89 -24.61 18.92
C VAL A 728 26.39 -24.68 18.80
N ALA A 729 25.71 -24.27 19.87
CA ALA A 729 24.43 -23.60 19.78
C ALA A 729 24.56 -22.37 20.66
N SER A 730 24.42 -21.17 20.09
CA SER A 730 24.13 -20.01 20.91
C SER A 730 22.76 -20.23 21.54
N SER A 731 22.59 -19.84 22.81
CA SER A 731 21.34 -20.03 23.56
C SER A 731 20.12 -19.36 22.91
N ASN A 732 20.33 -18.51 21.91
CA ASN A 732 19.31 -17.64 21.31
C ASN A 732 19.12 -17.89 19.81
N GLY A 733 19.59 -19.02 19.27
CA GLY A 733 19.33 -19.41 17.87
C GLY A 733 19.97 -18.54 16.78
N ALA A 734 20.78 -17.54 17.14
CA ALA A 734 21.44 -16.63 16.20
C ALA A 734 22.98 -16.72 16.26
N LEU A 735 23.62 -16.58 15.10
CA LEU A 735 25.08 -16.67 14.97
C LEU A 735 25.71 -15.28 15.01
N VAL A 736 26.69 -15.08 15.91
CA VAL A 736 27.46 -13.83 15.97
C VAL A 736 28.40 -13.75 14.77
N LEU A 737 28.30 -12.67 14.01
CA LEU A 737 29.17 -12.38 12.88
C LEU A 737 30.13 -11.23 13.19
N LEU A 738 31.28 -11.25 12.52
CA LEU A 738 32.31 -10.22 12.55
C LEU A 738 32.51 -9.67 11.14
N ARG A 739 32.60 -8.34 11.00
CA ARG A 739 32.90 -7.71 9.70
C ARG A 739 34.34 -7.93 9.24
N ARG A 740 35.24 -8.19 10.19
CA ARG A 740 36.67 -8.36 9.95
C ARG A 740 37.12 -9.73 10.42
N ARG A 741 38.08 -10.30 9.70
CA ARG A 741 38.68 -11.58 10.05
C ARG A 741 39.34 -11.47 11.44
N PRO A 742 38.92 -12.25 12.45
CA PRO A 742 39.52 -12.19 13.78
C PRO A 742 40.93 -12.78 13.79
N ARG A 743 41.71 -12.43 14.83
CA ARG A 743 42.99 -13.11 15.12
C ARG A 743 42.74 -14.58 15.48
N VAL A 744 43.74 -15.42 15.21
CA VAL A 744 43.68 -16.86 15.42
C VAL A 744 43.48 -17.18 16.89
N ARG A 745 42.56 -18.09 17.20
CA ARG A 745 42.31 -18.59 18.55
C ARG A 745 42.40 -20.12 18.55
N PRO A 746 43.33 -20.72 19.30
CA PRO A 746 43.42 -22.18 19.41
C PRO A 746 42.07 -22.81 19.76
N GLY A 747 41.80 -23.99 19.19
CA GLY A 747 40.55 -24.74 19.42
C GLY A 747 39.29 -24.18 18.76
N HIS A 748 39.40 -23.10 17.95
CA HIS A 748 38.27 -22.53 17.24
C HIS A 748 38.30 -22.83 15.73
N ARG A 749 37.12 -22.86 15.14
CA ARG A 749 36.90 -22.82 13.69
C ARG A 749 36.44 -21.42 13.30
N LEU A 750 36.94 -20.93 12.18
CA LEU A 750 36.50 -19.67 11.60
C LEU A 750 35.79 -19.97 10.27
N LEU A 751 34.56 -19.50 10.13
CA LEU A 751 33.84 -19.53 8.86
C LEU A 751 33.99 -18.18 8.19
N GLU A 752 34.33 -18.19 6.91
CA GLU A 752 34.21 -17.05 6.01
C GLU A 752 32.92 -17.22 5.23
N LEU A 753 31.99 -16.30 5.42
CA LEU A 753 30.62 -16.39 4.93
C LEU A 753 30.36 -15.30 3.91
N ARG A 754 29.59 -15.61 2.87
CA ARG A 754 28.98 -14.61 1.99
C ARG A 754 27.54 -14.42 2.46
N VAL A 755 27.31 -13.30 3.11
CA VAL A 755 26.00 -12.94 3.68
C VAL A 755 25.25 -12.14 2.62
N PRO A 756 24.10 -12.61 2.14
CA PRO A 756 23.31 -11.85 1.22
C PRO A 756 22.81 -10.57 1.85
N TRP A 757 22.53 -9.60 0.99
CA TRP A 757 22.01 -8.31 1.40
C TRP A 757 20.80 -8.40 2.37
N ARG A 758 20.86 -7.58 3.42
CA ARG A 758 19.89 -7.45 4.52
C ARG A 758 19.57 -8.71 5.34
N ARG A 759 20.40 -9.76 5.31
CA ARG A 759 20.12 -11.00 6.05
C ARG A 759 20.60 -11.03 7.49
N ALA A 760 21.61 -10.24 7.84
CA ALA A 760 22.04 -10.08 9.23
C ALA A 760 21.44 -8.83 9.88
N VAL A 761 21.43 -8.82 11.21
CA VAL A 761 21.09 -7.67 12.05
C VAL A 761 22.36 -6.89 12.38
N ASP A 762 22.37 -5.60 12.09
CA ASP A 762 23.38 -4.65 12.55
C ASP A 762 23.02 -4.19 13.97
N VAL A 763 23.64 -4.80 14.97
CA VAL A 763 23.33 -4.54 16.38
C VAL A 763 23.66 -3.09 16.75
N ARG A 764 24.75 -2.53 16.18
CA ARG A 764 25.16 -1.16 16.48
C ARG A 764 24.22 -0.14 15.85
N ALA A 765 23.86 -0.32 14.58
CA ALA A 765 22.90 0.56 13.93
C ALA A 765 21.52 0.47 14.61
N THR A 766 21.08 -0.74 14.97
CA THR A 766 19.84 -0.96 15.74
C THR A 766 19.90 -0.27 17.10
N ALA A 767 21.00 -0.42 17.85
CA ALA A 767 21.20 0.26 19.14
C ALA A 767 21.14 1.79 19.00
N LEU A 768 21.71 2.35 17.93
CA LEU A 768 21.64 3.79 17.64
C LEU A 768 20.24 4.25 17.27
N GLN A 769 19.50 3.45 16.50
CA GLN A 769 18.10 3.73 16.14
C GLN A 769 17.20 3.82 17.37
N ILE A 770 17.38 2.90 18.33
CA ILE A 770 16.61 2.90 19.58
C ILE A 770 17.20 3.82 20.66
N ALA A 771 18.42 4.35 20.45
CA ALA A 771 19.06 5.25 21.39
C ALA A 771 18.24 6.55 21.51
N GLY A 772 17.65 6.76 22.68
CA GLY A 772 16.78 7.91 22.96
C GLY A 772 15.29 7.57 23.00
N LEU A 773 14.90 6.33 22.69
CA LEU A 773 13.54 5.83 22.93
C LEU A 773 13.44 5.31 24.37
N ALA A 774 13.45 6.22 25.36
CA ALA A 774 13.47 5.86 26.78
C ALA A 774 12.41 4.82 27.21
N PRO A 775 11.19 4.80 26.65
CA PRO A 775 10.20 3.76 26.95
C PRO A 775 10.45 2.40 26.31
N VAL A 776 11.52 2.17 25.54
CA VAL A 776 11.78 0.92 24.82
C VAL A 776 12.85 0.11 25.55
N ARG A 777 12.49 -1.10 25.99
CA ARG A 777 13.39 -2.04 26.65
C ARG A 777 13.82 -3.10 25.64
N SER A 778 15.11 -3.09 25.31
CA SER A 778 15.72 -3.97 24.31
C SER A 778 17.07 -4.50 24.79
N ALA A 779 17.45 -5.67 24.30
CA ALA A 779 18.76 -6.29 24.51
C ALA A 779 19.89 -5.64 23.70
N ALA A 780 19.61 -4.66 22.81
CA ALA A 780 20.65 -4.09 21.93
C ALA A 780 21.83 -3.48 22.72
N ALA A 781 21.56 -2.79 23.83
CA ALA A 781 22.62 -2.23 24.67
C ALA A 781 23.52 -3.32 25.28
N ALA A 782 22.93 -4.39 25.83
CA ALA A 782 23.66 -5.52 26.39
C ALA A 782 24.48 -6.26 25.31
N LEU A 783 23.95 -6.38 24.09
CA LEU A 783 24.69 -6.95 22.96
C LEU A 783 25.90 -6.08 22.55
N ILE A 784 25.76 -4.75 22.62
CA ILE A 784 26.88 -3.82 22.39
C ILE A 784 27.94 -3.94 23.49
N GLU A 785 27.54 -4.04 24.75
CA GLU A 785 28.46 -4.30 25.88
C GLU A 785 29.21 -5.63 25.70
N ALA A 786 28.52 -6.66 25.18
CA ALA A 786 29.09 -7.94 24.80
C ALA A 786 29.94 -7.90 23.51
N LYS A 787 30.12 -6.72 22.89
CA LYS A 787 30.87 -6.49 21.65
C LYS A 787 30.33 -7.28 20.44
N VAL A 788 29.03 -7.52 20.41
CA VAL A 788 28.36 -8.13 19.25
C VAL A 788 28.09 -7.05 18.22
N GLU A 789 28.72 -7.15 17.04
CA GLU A 789 28.51 -6.20 15.94
C GLU A 789 27.35 -6.61 15.04
N LEU A 790 27.28 -7.90 14.71
CA LEU A 790 26.33 -8.48 13.77
C LEU A 790 25.74 -9.77 14.32
N LEU A 791 24.45 -10.00 14.07
CA LEU A 791 23.77 -11.26 14.37
C LEU A 791 23.13 -11.80 13.11
N LEU A 792 23.35 -13.08 12.81
CA LEU A 792 22.64 -13.79 11.75
C LEU A 792 21.52 -14.63 12.38
N PRO A 793 20.24 -14.32 12.09
CA PRO A 793 19.10 -15.11 12.52
C PRO A 793 19.20 -16.58 12.07
N GLY A 794 18.73 -17.52 12.89
CA GLY A 794 18.74 -18.95 12.57
C GLY A 794 17.99 -19.30 11.28
N GLY A 795 16.86 -18.62 11.03
CA GLY A 795 16.06 -18.80 9.81
C GLY A 795 16.76 -18.35 8.52
N GLU A 796 17.91 -17.67 8.60
CA GLU A 796 18.66 -17.20 7.43
C GLU A 796 19.85 -18.09 7.08
N TYR A 797 20.11 -19.17 7.83
CA TYR A 797 21.27 -20.04 7.62
C TYR A 797 21.26 -20.76 6.26
N GLU A 798 20.09 -21.08 5.72
CA GLU A 798 19.96 -21.70 4.39
C GLU A 798 20.31 -20.75 3.25
N ARG A 799 20.34 -19.43 3.52
CA ARG A 799 20.59 -18.40 2.51
C ARG A 799 22.01 -17.85 2.56
N VAL A 800 22.82 -18.26 3.54
CA VAL A 800 24.20 -17.78 3.68
C VAL A 800 25.17 -18.82 3.18
N ASP A 801 25.98 -18.45 2.19
CA ASP A 801 26.99 -19.35 1.64
C ASP A 801 28.24 -19.39 2.52
N VAL A 802 28.81 -20.58 2.69
CA VAL A 802 30.12 -20.77 3.30
C VAL A 802 31.18 -20.66 2.20
N VAL A 803 31.96 -19.59 2.23
CA VAL A 803 33.06 -19.39 1.28
C VAL A 803 34.26 -20.25 1.69
N ARG A 804 34.62 -20.25 2.98
CA ARG A 804 35.76 -21.02 3.51
C ARG A 804 35.50 -21.49 4.94
N VAL A 805 36.02 -22.68 5.24
CA VAL A 805 36.18 -23.17 6.61
C VAL A 805 37.67 -23.14 6.97
N LEU A 806 38.01 -22.45 8.06
CA LEU A 806 39.36 -22.27 8.53
C LEU A 806 39.51 -22.86 9.95
N THR A 807 40.66 -23.43 10.26
CA THR A 807 41.03 -23.89 11.61
C THR A 807 42.28 -23.17 12.11
N ALA A 808 42.42 -23.05 13.43
CA ALA A 808 43.61 -22.47 14.03
C ALA A 808 44.84 -23.36 13.83
N GLY A 809 45.86 -22.87 13.14
CA GLY A 809 47.18 -23.46 13.01
C GLY A 809 48.25 -22.67 13.77
N ARG A 810 49.48 -23.20 13.84
CA ARG A 810 50.60 -22.55 14.54
C ARG A 810 50.96 -21.17 13.98
N LEU A 811 50.82 -20.96 12.67
CA LEU A 811 51.20 -19.74 11.97
C LEU A 811 50.01 -18.85 11.58
N GLY A 812 48.76 -19.28 11.81
CA GLY A 812 47.62 -18.59 11.23
C GLY A 812 46.36 -19.43 11.10
N TRP A 813 45.36 -18.86 10.43
CA TRP A 813 44.17 -19.59 9.99
C TRP A 813 44.55 -20.48 8.80
N ARG A 814 44.23 -21.77 8.86
CA ARG A 814 44.47 -22.74 7.78
C ARG A 814 43.14 -23.26 7.24
N ALA A 815 42.96 -23.23 5.92
CA ALA A 815 41.78 -23.78 5.27
C ALA A 815 41.65 -25.30 5.48
N VAL A 816 40.42 -25.78 5.69
CA VAL A 816 40.09 -27.18 5.90
C VAL A 816 38.95 -27.59 4.98
N GLY A 817 39.26 -28.46 4.02
CA GLY A 817 38.32 -28.97 3.03
C GLY A 817 37.97 -27.96 1.94
N ASP A 818 37.26 -28.45 0.92
CA ASP A 818 36.59 -27.61 -0.05
C ASP A 818 35.21 -27.25 0.52
N ALA A 819 34.98 -25.95 0.73
CA ALA A 819 33.70 -25.44 1.23
C ALA A 819 32.84 -24.87 0.10
N SER A 820 33.34 -24.88 -1.14
CA SER A 820 32.62 -24.28 -2.26
C SER A 820 31.26 -24.96 -2.48
N ALA A 821 30.23 -24.15 -2.66
CA ALA A 821 28.83 -24.53 -2.89
C ALA A 821 28.02 -25.09 -1.70
N ARG A 822 28.40 -24.80 -0.45
CA ARG A 822 27.59 -25.21 0.73
C ARG A 822 26.92 -24.03 1.42
N THR A 823 25.69 -24.24 1.87
CA THR A 823 25.01 -23.29 2.76
C THR A 823 25.50 -23.46 4.20
N LEU A 824 25.30 -22.43 5.03
CA LEU A 824 25.65 -22.48 6.44
C LEU A 824 24.83 -23.55 7.18
N ALA A 825 23.55 -23.71 6.84
CA ALA A 825 22.68 -24.73 7.41
C ALA A 825 23.23 -26.15 7.18
N GLU A 826 23.61 -26.48 5.95
CA GLU A 826 24.21 -27.78 5.60
C GLU A 826 25.51 -28.02 6.38
N LEU A 827 26.38 -27.01 6.46
CA LEU A 827 27.65 -27.15 7.18
C LEU A 827 27.44 -27.43 8.68
N LEU A 828 26.45 -26.78 9.29
CA LEU A 828 26.13 -26.95 10.71
C LEU A 828 25.48 -28.32 10.98
N ALA A 829 24.63 -28.81 10.06
CA ALA A 829 24.02 -30.14 10.14
C ALA A 829 25.07 -31.27 10.12
N ASP A 830 26.04 -31.20 9.20
CA ASP A 830 27.15 -32.18 9.12
C ASP A 830 27.98 -32.26 10.40
N GLY A 831 28.12 -31.13 11.10
CA GLY A 831 28.85 -31.03 12.35
C GLY A 831 28.17 -31.83 13.47
N ALA A 832 26.84 -31.76 13.54
CA ALA A 832 26.03 -32.47 14.53
C ALA A 832 26.10 -33.99 14.35
N ASP A 833 26.02 -34.47 13.11
CA ASP A 833 26.08 -35.90 12.79
C ASP A 833 27.43 -36.54 13.16
N ARG A 834 28.53 -35.80 12.99
CA ARG A 834 29.87 -36.30 13.38
C ARG A 834 30.04 -36.42 14.89
N THR A 835 29.35 -35.59 15.68
CA THR A 835 29.38 -35.69 17.15
C THR A 835 28.55 -36.85 17.68
N ASN A 836 27.53 -37.30 16.94
CA ASN A 836 26.66 -38.43 17.34
C ASN A 836 27.13 -39.79 16.82
N ARG A 837 28.13 -39.85 15.93
CA ARG A 837 28.71 -41.14 15.50
C ARG A 837 29.56 -41.73 16.63
N PRO A 838 29.24 -42.90 17.19
CA PRO A 838 30.06 -43.52 18.23
C PRO A 838 31.47 -43.72 17.69
N LYS A 839 32.48 -43.29 18.46
CA LYS A 839 33.90 -43.55 18.14
C LYS A 839 34.05 -45.05 17.87
N ARG A 840 34.28 -45.44 16.61
CA ARG A 840 34.67 -46.82 16.28
C ARG A 840 35.88 -47.15 17.16
N PRO A 841 35.85 -48.22 17.96
CA PRO A 841 37.01 -48.61 18.76
C PRO A 841 38.19 -48.81 17.82
N SER A 842 39.29 -48.13 18.13
CA SER A 842 40.54 -48.23 17.40
C SER A 842 41.04 -49.67 17.53
N LEU A 843 40.91 -50.48 16.48
CA LEU A 843 41.56 -51.80 16.44
C LEU A 843 43.08 -51.58 16.57
N PRO A 844 43.78 -52.31 17.47
CA PRO A 844 45.21 -52.18 17.61
C PRO A 844 45.91 -52.56 16.31
N ALA A 845 46.88 -51.74 15.90
CA ALA A 845 47.68 -51.96 14.70
C ALA A 845 48.39 -53.32 14.78
N ALA A 846 48.11 -54.19 13.81
CA ALA A 846 48.85 -55.43 13.62
C ALA A 846 50.28 -55.09 13.17
N SER A 847 51.25 -55.44 14.02
CA SER A 847 52.67 -55.41 13.72
C SER A 847 52.98 -56.41 12.60
N GLY A 848 53.23 -55.90 11.38
CA GLY A 848 53.68 -56.70 10.25
C GLY A 848 55.19 -56.93 10.31
N THR A 849 55.57 -58.19 10.49
CA THR A 849 56.94 -58.70 10.38
C THR A 849 57.41 -58.70 8.91
N GLN A 850 58.60 -58.18 8.64
CA GLN A 850 59.30 -58.32 7.35
C GLN A 850 59.75 -59.77 7.12
N PRO A 851 59.70 -60.29 5.87
CA PRO A 851 60.48 -61.47 5.49
C PRO A 851 61.75 -61.07 4.73
N GLY A 852 62.87 -61.72 5.06
CA GLY A 852 64.10 -61.75 4.26
C GLY A 852 64.88 -63.03 4.59
N SER A 853 65.41 -63.68 3.54
CA SER A 853 66.12 -64.99 3.46
C SER A 853 65.27 -66.22 3.81
N ASP A 854 65.07 -67.23 2.95
CA ASP A 854 65.87 -67.72 1.80
C ASP A 854 65.20 -67.62 0.42
#